data_AF-A0A1J4K8W5-F1
#
_entry.id   AF-A0A1J4K8W5-F1
#
_cell.length_a   1.000
_cell.length_b   1.000
_cell.length_c   1.000
_cell.angle_alpha   90.00
_cell.angle_beta   90.00
_cell.angle_gamma   90.00
#
_symmetry.space_group_name_H-M   'P 1'
#
loop_
_entity.id
_entity.type
_entity.pdbx_description
1 polymer ?
#
loop_
_entity_poly.entity_id
_entity_poly.type
_entity_poly.pdbx_seq_one_letter_code
_entity_poly.pdbx_strand_id
1 'polypeptide(L)'
;MKVSRSTSNFLHYNSKDVDLSFGDVYDFTESLPKDNKVTNLILTRQTDLQNLPMPLPNVRTLKLSANQLSDLPPQMIFALQSYTKMNSLDLSVNKLKTLPVEFKKFKNLETLNLHHNQISEDSDFDIPSLQHVILTQNQFKCIPKLPQKIKSLTFDYNFCRKLHDVNLPNLVTLSLVLTDLESVSPSLYFPKLEKLDLSMNKLTSLPDLSKMTPNLQVVNLSTNFFYKMPTMPQSIREISISHNKLTELPEDLCKLNNLNFLNIAFNNIEKVPALPESIETFKFCNNNVYYVTPCKTPKLKKLFIRYNKLRSFPQYERLKVREFLACSNYIEDLKLINFCDILTKIDFSYNGITEIPPSIFGYSKLQTLILSNNSIKTIPSNILKAKSLSVLQISCNQISEIPKLPPTITAIYAGYCKIKVLPDLSSLKNLEILCLPGNQITNLPELPNSIKSIWLARNKINTLPTNIPKNVIQVDFSYNKINHFPENLCLPQLEELDLTHNKLLKFTSNFTFPALRFLRLAGNPINCELSADKFNNLEIVDTCETKLVFKTEPSIRQFLVSEVLPQYQSRHVKKMTTLPWLQFSETMGVRNKMEDSLAINAFINGDVDLYTIFDGHRGNMTSAFASLYLVDTFVSPRLKLTKNYIYRVIKKLNRCLRSRCYADGATMATVAFNGKKLISAHVGDARTLVVDEAGKISFTTIDHKATDRLEFERIHNEGGRVQNGRIHGILAPGRSLGDFHVLANSDEPEINEYLVQEGDKWIISACDGIFDVLSNEEIGEIASKAKNAGRLATDIKNLAYTKYSTDNLSVIVVDIKNRKVPDDVKHINDEEDEIPKIRSNNSLNDRLLLESQQYIVVEEEKISKKPSNTPPLPVKLTIDYNEIQDSILVEKKH
;
A
#
# COMPACT_ATOMS: atom_id res chain seq x y z
N MET A 1 -49.09 2.49 -8.62
CA MET A 1 -48.47 2.57 -9.96
C MET A 1 -47.68 1.30 -10.20
N LYS A 2 -47.91 0.57 -11.31
CA LYS A 2 -47.03 -0.55 -11.71
C LYS A 2 -45.83 0.03 -12.46
N VAL A 3 -44.62 -0.15 -11.95
CA VAL A 3 -43.39 0.13 -12.72
C VAL A 3 -42.83 -1.21 -13.20
N SER A 4 -43.16 -1.57 -14.43
CA SER A 4 -42.50 -2.66 -15.13
C SER A 4 -41.08 -2.25 -15.50
N ARG A 5 -40.06 -2.86 -14.88
CA ARG A 5 -38.69 -2.89 -15.40
C ARG A 5 -38.30 -4.32 -15.75
N SER A 6 -37.56 -4.46 -16.83
CA SER A 6 -37.34 -5.69 -17.57
C SER A 6 -36.44 -6.70 -16.86
N THR A 7 -37.02 -7.75 -16.29
CA THR A 7 -36.33 -8.99 -15.90
C THR A 7 -36.12 -9.89 -17.11
N SER A 8 -35.20 -9.53 -18.01
CA SER A 8 -34.96 -10.27 -19.26
C SER A 8 -33.49 -10.46 -19.63
N ASN A 9 -32.58 -10.40 -18.66
CA ASN A 9 -31.19 -10.83 -18.76
C ASN A 9 -30.81 -11.53 -17.44
N PHE A 10 -30.10 -12.66 -17.51
CA PHE A 10 -29.76 -13.62 -16.42
C PHE A 10 -30.71 -14.82 -16.20
N LEU A 11 -31.06 -15.54 -17.26
CA LEU A 11 -31.70 -16.87 -17.16
C LEU A 11 -30.89 -17.98 -17.88
N HIS A 12 -29.70 -18.28 -17.35
CA HIS A 12 -29.05 -19.58 -17.59
C HIS A 12 -29.46 -20.56 -16.50
N TYR A 13 -30.70 -21.04 -16.54
CA TYR A 13 -31.16 -22.07 -15.61
C TYR A 13 -30.56 -23.44 -15.93
N ASN A 14 -29.50 -23.80 -15.19
CA ASN A 14 -29.39 -25.16 -14.71
C ASN A 14 -30.52 -25.35 -13.67
N SER A 15 -31.52 -26.22 -13.90
CA SER A 15 -32.68 -26.31 -12.98
C SER A 15 -32.35 -26.80 -11.55
N LYS A 16 -31.08 -27.12 -11.30
CA LYS A 16 -30.50 -27.43 -9.99
C LYS A 16 -29.91 -26.23 -9.23
N ASP A 17 -29.53 -25.17 -9.93
CA ASP A 17 -28.85 -23.99 -9.37
C ASP A 17 -29.68 -22.74 -9.70
N VAL A 18 -30.31 -22.17 -8.68
CA VAL A 18 -31.18 -21.01 -8.80
C VAL A 18 -30.55 -19.84 -8.04
N ASP A 19 -30.27 -18.75 -8.76
CA ASP A 19 -29.82 -17.49 -8.17
C ASP A 19 -30.84 -16.38 -8.48
N LEU A 20 -31.39 -15.82 -7.41
CA LEU A 20 -32.41 -14.77 -7.39
C LEU A 20 -31.90 -13.54 -6.62
N SER A 21 -30.59 -13.35 -6.58
CA SER A 21 -29.96 -12.21 -5.90
C SER A 21 -30.20 -10.88 -6.64
N PHE A 22 -30.06 -9.76 -5.93
CA PHE A 22 -30.13 -8.38 -6.46
C PHE A 22 -31.50 -7.91 -7.00
N GLY A 23 -32.58 -8.22 -6.28
CA GLY A 23 -33.90 -7.62 -6.49
C GLY A 23 -34.95 -8.28 -5.59
N ASP A 24 -35.84 -7.51 -4.98
CA ASP A 24 -36.84 -8.06 -4.04
C ASP A 24 -37.82 -9.00 -4.73
N VAL A 25 -37.75 -10.29 -4.37
CA VAL A 25 -38.67 -11.31 -4.87
C VAL A 25 -39.88 -11.42 -3.95
N TYR A 26 -40.90 -10.63 -4.25
CA TYR A 26 -42.19 -10.67 -3.55
C TYR A 26 -43.05 -11.90 -3.91
N ASP A 27 -42.84 -12.50 -5.09
CA ASP A 27 -43.52 -13.72 -5.54
C ASP A 27 -42.51 -14.67 -6.21
N PHE A 28 -42.39 -15.87 -5.67
CA PHE A 28 -41.46 -16.90 -6.15
C PHE A 28 -42.05 -17.81 -7.24
N THR A 29 -43.35 -17.72 -7.53
CA THR A 29 -44.07 -18.69 -8.40
C THR A 29 -43.64 -18.63 -9.86
N GLU A 30 -43.35 -17.43 -10.38
CA GLU A 30 -42.80 -17.26 -11.74
C GLU A 30 -41.27 -17.39 -11.79
N SER A 31 -40.59 -17.18 -10.66
CA SER A 31 -39.13 -17.19 -10.58
C SER A 31 -38.52 -18.59 -10.51
N LEU A 32 -39.28 -19.63 -10.16
CA LEU A 32 -38.73 -20.98 -9.89
C LEU A 32 -38.94 -22.00 -11.02
N PRO A 33 -38.00 -22.95 -11.22
CA PRO A 33 -38.17 -24.06 -12.16
C PRO A 33 -39.37 -24.96 -11.80
N LYS A 34 -40.32 -25.11 -12.72
CA LYS A 34 -41.52 -25.97 -12.57
C LYS A 34 -41.20 -27.46 -12.37
N ASP A 35 -39.96 -27.90 -12.59
CA ASP A 35 -39.53 -29.28 -12.42
C ASP A 35 -39.06 -29.63 -10.99
N ASN A 36 -39.04 -28.65 -10.06
CA ASN A 36 -38.65 -28.81 -8.66
C ASN A 36 -37.29 -29.52 -8.42
N LYS A 37 -36.36 -29.40 -9.39
CA LYS A 37 -35.00 -30.00 -9.29
C LYS A 37 -33.98 -29.14 -8.54
N VAL A 38 -34.39 -27.98 -8.01
CA VAL A 38 -33.52 -27.04 -7.30
C VAL A 38 -32.80 -27.72 -6.13
N THR A 39 -31.47 -27.71 -6.18
CA THR A 39 -30.58 -28.22 -5.12
C THR A 39 -29.80 -27.11 -4.44
N ASN A 40 -29.51 -26.01 -5.14
CA ASN A 40 -28.86 -24.83 -4.59
C ASN A 40 -29.75 -23.61 -4.86
N LEU A 41 -30.14 -22.91 -3.81
CA LEU A 41 -30.94 -21.69 -3.89
C LEU A 41 -30.17 -20.52 -3.28
N ILE A 42 -29.99 -19.46 -4.06
CA ILE A 42 -29.26 -18.26 -3.70
C ILE A 42 -30.24 -17.08 -3.73
N LEU A 43 -30.45 -16.46 -2.58
CA LEU A 43 -31.34 -15.33 -2.33
C LEU A 43 -30.51 -14.30 -1.55
N THR A 44 -29.58 -13.61 -2.20
CA THR A 44 -28.68 -12.67 -1.52
C THR A 44 -28.97 -11.22 -1.91
N ARG A 45 -28.68 -10.30 -0.99
CA ARG A 45 -28.93 -8.85 -1.17
C ARG A 45 -30.38 -8.54 -1.53
N GLN A 46 -31.30 -9.22 -0.86
CA GLN A 46 -32.71 -8.85 -0.79
C GLN A 46 -32.87 -7.72 0.24
N THR A 47 -33.76 -6.77 -0.02
CA THR A 47 -34.04 -5.63 0.88
C THR A 47 -35.24 -5.86 1.79
N ASP A 48 -36.21 -6.68 1.37
CA ASP A 48 -37.42 -7.01 2.16
C ASP A 48 -37.78 -8.52 2.16
N LEU A 49 -36.80 -9.39 2.45
CA LEU A 49 -37.01 -10.85 2.46
C LEU A 49 -37.78 -11.34 3.70
N GLN A 50 -39.10 -11.35 3.64
CA GLN A 50 -39.97 -11.81 4.73
C GLN A 50 -40.25 -13.33 4.75
N ASN A 51 -40.12 -14.02 3.61
CA ASN A 51 -40.50 -15.44 3.48
C ASN A 51 -39.63 -16.18 2.44
N LEU A 52 -39.75 -17.51 2.38
CA LEU A 52 -39.00 -18.37 1.46
C LEU A 52 -39.96 -19.27 0.63
N PRO A 53 -39.56 -19.66 -0.60
CA PRO A 53 -40.39 -20.49 -1.45
C PRO A 53 -40.58 -21.92 -0.94
N MET A 54 -41.80 -22.44 -1.02
CA MET A 54 -42.16 -23.76 -0.50
C MET A 54 -43.25 -24.41 -1.37
N PRO A 55 -43.21 -25.72 -1.63
CA PRO A 55 -42.24 -26.71 -1.15
C PRO A 55 -41.03 -26.90 -2.09
N LEU A 56 -39.81 -26.91 -1.53
CA LEU A 56 -38.57 -27.21 -2.25
C LEU A 56 -37.80 -28.38 -1.59
N PRO A 57 -38.27 -29.64 -1.72
CA PRO A 57 -37.75 -30.79 -0.98
C PRO A 57 -36.36 -31.28 -1.44
N ASN A 58 -35.80 -30.70 -2.50
CA ASN A 58 -34.50 -31.09 -3.06
C ASN A 58 -33.35 -30.14 -2.69
N VAL A 59 -33.63 -28.99 -2.08
CA VAL A 59 -32.62 -28.01 -1.66
C VAL A 59 -31.66 -28.64 -0.66
N ARG A 60 -30.36 -28.47 -0.94
CA ARG A 60 -29.21 -28.89 -0.14
C ARG A 60 -28.48 -27.66 0.41
N THR A 61 -28.24 -26.68 -0.46
CA THR A 61 -27.61 -25.40 -0.10
C THR A 61 -28.62 -24.27 -0.21
N LEU A 62 -28.75 -23.49 0.86
CA LEU A 62 -29.49 -22.23 0.84
C LEU A 62 -28.57 -21.08 1.25
N LYS A 63 -28.57 -19.98 0.47
CA LYS A 63 -27.85 -18.75 0.81
C LYS A 63 -28.81 -17.58 0.97
N LEU A 64 -28.85 -17.01 2.17
CA LEU A 64 -29.65 -15.87 2.60
C LEU A 64 -28.76 -14.70 3.07
N SER A 65 -27.54 -14.60 2.51
CA SER A 65 -26.54 -13.64 2.98
C SER A 65 -26.81 -12.21 2.49
N ALA A 66 -26.46 -11.20 3.30
CA ALA A 66 -26.60 -9.78 2.96
C ALA A 66 -28.06 -9.28 2.83
N ASN A 67 -29.01 -9.92 3.51
CA ASN A 67 -30.45 -9.65 3.43
C ASN A 67 -31.01 -8.75 4.56
N GLN A 68 -30.13 -8.11 5.34
CA GLN A 68 -30.48 -7.23 6.46
C GLN A 68 -31.31 -7.87 7.60
N LEU A 69 -31.48 -9.20 7.61
CA LEU A 69 -32.35 -9.93 8.54
C LEU A 69 -31.94 -9.70 10.00
N SER A 70 -32.81 -9.08 10.80
CA SER A 70 -32.61 -8.89 12.25
C SER A 70 -33.07 -10.09 13.08
N ASP A 71 -34.01 -10.87 12.56
CA ASP A 71 -34.54 -12.11 13.12
C ASP A 71 -35.04 -13.02 11.98
N LEU A 72 -35.42 -14.26 12.27
CA LEU A 72 -36.03 -15.20 11.33
C LEU A 72 -37.53 -15.36 11.65
N PRO A 73 -38.45 -14.81 10.84
CA PRO A 73 -39.88 -14.86 11.16
C PRO A 73 -40.43 -16.31 11.15
N PRO A 74 -41.50 -16.61 11.90
CA PRO A 74 -42.03 -17.98 12.02
C PRO A 74 -42.34 -18.69 10.68
N GLN A 75 -42.80 -17.93 9.68
CA GLN A 75 -43.07 -18.42 8.33
C GLN A 75 -41.78 -18.86 7.61
N MET A 76 -40.71 -18.08 7.75
CA MET A 76 -39.38 -18.42 7.22
C MET A 76 -38.82 -19.66 7.92
N ILE A 77 -38.94 -19.75 9.25
CA ILE A 77 -38.50 -20.94 10.01
C ILE A 77 -39.27 -22.19 9.56
N PHE A 78 -40.59 -22.08 9.35
CA PHE A 78 -41.42 -23.17 8.83
C PHE A 78 -40.99 -23.60 7.42
N ALA A 79 -40.71 -22.64 6.53
CA ALA A 79 -40.21 -22.93 5.18
C ALA A 79 -38.83 -23.62 5.22
N LEU A 80 -37.89 -23.14 6.06
CA LEU A 80 -36.59 -23.80 6.26
C LEU A 80 -36.74 -25.26 6.73
N GLN A 81 -37.66 -25.53 7.67
CA GLN A 81 -37.95 -26.90 8.14
C GLN A 81 -38.52 -27.82 7.04
N SER A 82 -39.16 -27.25 6.00
CA SER A 82 -39.65 -28.03 4.85
C SER A 82 -38.52 -28.54 3.94
N TYR A 83 -37.34 -27.92 3.99
CA TYR A 83 -36.17 -28.28 3.18
C TYR A 83 -35.43 -29.48 3.76
N THR A 84 -36.11 -30.63 3.76
CA THR A 84 -35.67 -31.87 4.44
C THR A 84 -34.29 -32.40 4.01
N LYS A 85 -33.76 -32.01 2.85
CA LYS A 85 -32.42 -32.38 2.35
C LYS A 85 -31.35 -31.30 2.55
N MET A 86 -31.68 -30.18 3.20
CA MET A 86 -30.75 -29.07 3.41
C MET A 86 -29.62 -29.49 4.33
N ASN A 87 -28.38 -29.36 3.85
CA ASN A 87 -27.16 -29.64 4.60
C ASN A 87 -26.20 -28.44 4.73
N SER A 88 -26.46 -27.35 4.00
CA SER A 88 -25.72 -26.10 4.13
C SER A 88 -26.66 -24.89 4.15
N LEU A 89 -26.57 -24.08 5.20
CA LEU A 89 -27.30 -22.83 5.35
C LEU A 89 -26.33 -21.67 5.56
N ASP A 90 -26.43 -20.65 4.72
CA ASP A 90 -25.67 -19.40 4.84
C ASP A 90 -26.59 -18.24 5.21
N LEU A 91 -26.39 -17.68 6.40
CA LEU A 91 -27.08 -16.54 6.99
C LEU A 91 -26.12 -15.36 7.23
N SER A 92 -24.97 -15.33 6.55
CA SER A 92 -23.93 -14.33 6.80
C SER A 92 -24.28 -12.92 6.35
N VAL A 93 -23.64 -11.90 6.95
CA VAL A 93 -23.85 -10.48 6.65
C VAL A 93 -25.32 -10.08 6.87
N ASN A 94 -25.86 -10.43 8.03
CA ASN A 94 -27.20 -10.05 8.47
C ASN A 94 -27.11 -9.32 9.83
N LYS A 95 -28.23 -9.10 10.49
CA LYS A 95 -28.34 -8.40 11.79
C LYS A 95 -28.86 -9.34 12.89
N LEU A 96 -28.75 -10.65 12.70
CA LEU A 96 -29.30 -11.66 13.62
C LEU A 96 -28.62 -11.55 14.99
N LYS A 97 -29.42 -11.53 16.05
CA LYS A 97 -28.94 -11.49 17.45
C LYS A 97 -28.95 -12.86 18.13
N THR A 98 -29.83 -13.76 17.69
CA THR A 98 -29.97 -15.11 18.23
C THR A 98 -30.27 -16.11 17.13
N LEU A 99 -30.16 -17.41 17.45
CA LEU A 99 -30.77 -18.49 16.68
C LEU A 99 -32.09 -18.93 17.33
N PRO A 100 -33.16 -19.19 16.55
CA PRO A 100 -34.41 -19.67 17.12
C PRO A 100 -34.32 -21.15 17.50
N VAL A 101 -34.94 -21.51 18.63
CA VAL A 101 -34.90 -22.85 19.27
C VAL A 101 -35.40 -23.98 18.37
N GLU A 102 -36.11 -23.65 17.30
CA GLU A 102 -36.52 -24.51 16.21
C GLU A 102 -35.36 -25.18 15.46
N PHE A 103 -34.16 -24.60 15.50
CA PHE A 103 -33.01 -25.12 14.74
C PHE A 103 -32.59 -26.53 15.18
N LYS A 104 -32.90 -26.94 16.43
CA LYS A 104 -32.70 -28.33 16.89
C LYS A 104 -33.51 -29.38 16.14
N LYS A 105 -34.51 -28.98 15.35
CA LYS A 105 -35.28 -29.89 14.48
C LYS A 105 -34.53 -30.23 13.18
N PHE A 106 -33.43 -29.54 12.82
CA PHE A 106 -32.66 -29.85 11.63
C PHE A 106 -31.84 -31.16 11.79
N LYS A 107 -32.25 -32.18 11.04
CA LYS A 107 -31.64 -33.52 11.07
C LYS A 107 -30.47 -33.72 10.09
N ASN A 108 -30.33 -32.84 9.10
CA ASN A 108 -29.37 -32.97 8.00
C ASN A 108 -28.46 -31.74 7.83
N LEU A 109 -28.59 -30.69 8.66
CA LEU A 109 -27.83 -29.45 8.54
C LEU A 109 -26.39 -29.66 9.04
N GLU A 110 -25.44 -29.83 8.13
CA GLU A 110 -24.03 -30.10 8.44
C GLU A 110 -23.19 -28.82 8.52
N THR A 111 -23.54 -27.80 7.73
CA THR A 111 -22.80 -26.52 7.63
C THR A 111 -23.71 -25.34 7.92
N LEU A 112 -23.29 -24.47 8.85
CA LEU A 112 -23.98 -23.23 9.19
C LEU A 112 -23.01 -22.05 9.16
N ASN A 113 -23.25 -21.09 8.26
CA ASN A 113 -22.47 -19.85 8.19
C ASN A 113 -23.27 -18.69 8.78
N LEU A 114 -22.75 -18.09 9.84
CA LEU A 114 -23.32 -16.94 10.56
C LEU A 114 -22.35 -15.76 10.59
N HIS A 115 -21.36 -15.75 9.71
CA HIS A 115 -20.36 -14.68 9.60
C HIS A 115 -21.02 -13.29 9.55
N HIS A 116 -20.49 -12.31 10.29
CA HIS A 116 -20.97 -10.92 10.27
C HIS A 116 -22.47 -10.82 10.64
N ASN A 117 -22.75 -11.08 11.90
CA ASN A 117 -24.06 -10.90 12.56
C ASN A 117 -23.82 -10.28 13.97
N GLN A 118 -24.86 -10.23 14.81
CA GLN A 118 -24.82 -9.68 16.16
C GLN A 118 -25.02 -10.76 17.24
N ILE A 119 -24.61 -12.01 16.96
CA ILE A 119 -24.93 -13.17 17.81
C ILE A 119 -24.01 -13.21 19.04
N SER A 120 -24.61 -13.48 20.21
CA SER A 120 -23.91 -13.72 21.49
C SER A 120 -23.91 -15.20 21.90
N GLU A 121 -23.11 -15.52 22.91
CA GLU A 121 -22.98 -16.85 23.53
C GLU A 121 -24.30 -17.45 24.07
N ASP A 122 -25.34 -16.64 24.27
CA ASP A 122 -26.66 -17.06 24.80
C ASP A 122 -27.52 -17.85 23.79
N SER A 123 -27.09 -17.94 22.52
CA SER A 123 -27.85 -18.59 21.45
C SER A 123 -27.81 -20.12 21.53
N ASP A 124 -28.94 -20.77 21.24
CA ASP A 124 -29.04 -22.23 21.21
C ASP A 124 -28.44 -22.81 19.91
N PHE A 125 -27.32 -23.53 20.06
CA PHE A 125 -26.62 -24.23 18.99
C PHE A 125 -26.85 -25.76 19.02
N ASP A 126 -27.88 -26.27 19.71
CA ASP A 126 -28.20 -27.71 19.77
C ASP A 126 -28.75 -28.25 18.43
N ILE A 127 -27.91 -28.28 17.40
CA ILE A 127 -28.22 -28.76 16.04
C ILE A 127 -27.54 -30.12 15.86
N PRO A 128 -28.23 -31.27 16.03
CA PRO A 128 -27.57 -32.57 16.21
C PRO A 128 -26.83 -33.14 15.00
N SER A 129 -26.94 -32.48 13.84
CA SER A 129 -26.31 -32.85 12.58
C SER A 129 -25.08 -32.00 12.22
N LEU A 130 -24.84 -30.91 12.96
CA LEU A 130 -23.86 -29.89 12.62
C LEU A 130 -22.43 -30.42 12.73
N GLN A 131 -21.60 -30.02 11.75
CA GLN A 131 -20.20 -30.43 11.61
C GLN A 131 -19.27 -29.25 11.31
N HIS A 132 -19.77 -28.21 10.64
CA HIS A 132 -18.99 -27.04 10.24
C HIS A 132 -19.74 -25.75 10.63
N VAL A 133 -19.09 -24.88 11.42
CA VAL A 133 -19.68 -23.61 11.87
C VAL A 133 -18.73 -22.46 11.61
N ILE A 134 -19.26 -21.39 11.02
CA ILE A 134 -18.55 -20.11 10.84
C ILE A 134 -19.26 -19.06 11.67
N LEU A 135 -18.62 -18.63 12.75
CA LEU A 135 -19.07 -17.61 13.70
C LEU A 135 -18.27 -16.29 13.58
N THR A 136 -17.46 -16.16 12.52
CA THR A 136 -16.55 -15.03 12.30
C THR A 136 -17.25 -13.67 12.37
N GLN A 137 -16.70 -12.69 13.10
CA GLN A 137 -17.24 -11.32 13.14
C GLN A 137 -18.65 -11.28 13.77
N ASN A 138 -18.76 -11.71 15.03
CA ASN A 138 -19.98 -11.67 15.86
C ASN A 138 -19.66 -11.00 17.22
N GLN A 139 -20.51 -11.20 18.23
CA GLN A 139 -20.39 -10.55 19.54
C GLN A 139 -19.98 -11.52 20.67
N PHE A 140 -19.45 -12.70 20.33
CA PHE A 140 -19.15 -13.74 21.30
C PHE A 140 -17.96 -13.39 22.22
N LYS A 141 -18.13 -13.58 23.53
CA LYS A 141 -17.06 -13.46 24.54
C LYS A 141 -16.42 -14.79 24.93
N CYS A 142 -17.01 -15.91 24.51
CA CYS A 142 -16.48 -17.26 24.64
C CYS A 142 -17.05 -18.13 23.51
N ILE A 143 -16.43 -19.29 23.24
CA ILE A 143 -17.01 -20.26 22.31
C ILE A 143 -18.32 -20.78 22.92
N PRO A 144 -19.48 -20.67 22.22
CA PRO A 144 -20.75 -21.15 22.74
C PRO A 144 -20.77 -22.68 22.86
N LYS A 145 -21.76 -23.23 23.56
CA LYS A 145 -21.93 -24.68 23.69
C LYS A 145 -22.30 -25.28 22.32
N LEU A 146 -21.36 -25.97 21.69
CA LEU A 146 -21.51 -26.58 20.37
C LEU A 146 -21.67 -28.12 20.43
N PRO A 147 -22.34 -28.76 19.45
CA PRO A 147 -22.46 -30.21 19.38
C PRO A 147 -21.11 -30.93 19.24
N GLN A 148 -20.93 -32.07 19.91
CA GLN A 148 -19.65 -32.83 19.86
C GLN A 148 -19.28 -33.37 18.45
N LYS A 149 -20.18 -33.26 17.46
CA LYS A 149 -19.91 -33.62 16.05
C LYS A 149 -19.15 -32.55 15.26
N ILE A 150 -18.95 -31.34 15.79
CA ILE A 150 -18.19 -30.29 15.09
C ILE A 150 -16.78 -30.81 14.72
N LYS A 151 -16.48 -30.70 13.42
CA LYS A 151 -15.18 -30.97 12.78
C LYS A 151 -14.44 -29.68 12.42
N SER A 152 -15.15 -28.58 12.19
CA SER A 152 -14.55 -27.28 11.87
C SER A 152 -15.27 -26.14 12.56
N LEU A 153 -14.51 -25.30 13.24
CA LEU A 153 -15.00 -24.06 13.86
C LEU A 153 -14.11 -22.89 13.43
N THR A 154 -14.71 -21.91 12.75
CA THR A 154 -14.08 -20.62 12.46
C THR A 154 -14.73 -19.57 13.35
N PHE A 155 -13.93 -18.97 14.24
CA PHE A 155 -14.39 -18.10 15.33
C PHE A 155 -13.71 -16.71 15.31
N ASP A 156 -12.99 -16.40 14.22
CA ASP A 156 -12.18 -15.20 14.06
C ASP A 156 -12.98 -13.89 14.27
N TYR A 157 -12.31 -12.79 14.64
CA TYR A 157 -12.96 -11.48 14.83
C TYR A 157 -14.13 -11.53 15.84
N ASN A 158 -13.90 -12.13 17.01
CA ASN A 158 -14.80 -12.10 18.16
C ASN A 158 -14.06 -11.48 19.38
N PHE A 159 -14.60 -11.59 20.59
CA PHE A 159 -14.05 -10.91 21.79
C PHE A 159 -13.74 -11.91 22.93
N CYS A 160 -13.23 -13.09 22.58
CA CYS A 160 -12.91 -14.20 23.47
C CYS A 160 -11.49 -14.14 24.07
N ARG A 161 -11.38 -13.53 25.26
CA ARG A 161 -10.10 -13.37 25.96
C ARG A 161 -9.49 -14.66 26.52
N LYS A 162 -10.27 -15.72 26.74
CA LYS A 162 -9.80 -16.96 27.39
C LYS A 162 -10.42 -18.21 26.75
N LEU A 163 -9.58 -19.10 26.23
CA LEU A 163 -10.03 -20.40 25.72
C LEU A 163 -10.00 -21.42 26.86
N HIS A 164 -11.19 -21.81 27.35
CA HIS A 164 -11.42 -22.72 28.46
C HIS A 164 -12.74 -23.47 28.25
N ASP A 165 -12.91 -24.61 28.93
CA ASP A 165 -14.15 -25.42 29.00
C ASP A 165 -14.79 -25.85 27.66
N VAL A 166 -14.00 -25.89 26.57
CA VAL A 166 -14.43 -26.38 25.25
C VAL A 166 -14.19 -27.89 25.14
N ASN A 167 -15.27 -28.67 24.96
CA ASN A 167 -15.22 -30.11 24.73
C ASN A 167 -15.71 -30.49 23.32
N LEU A 168 -14.81 -30.45 22.32
CA LEU A 168 -15.09 -30.78 20.92
C LEU A 168 -14.13 -31.88 20.42
N PRO A 169 -14.37 -33.16 20.76
CA PRO A 169 -13.41 -34.25 20.53
C PRO A 169 -13.27 -34.65 19.05
N ASN A 170 -14.17 -34.20 18.18
CA ASN A 170 -14.13 -34.46 16.73
C ASN A 170 -13.55 -33.29 15.91
N LEU A 171 -13.10 -32.22 16.57
CA LEU A 171 -12.60 -31.01 15.92
C LEU A 171 -11.29 -31.29 15.17
N VAL A 172 -11.26 -30.97 13.89
CA VAL A 172 -10.12 -31.12 12.96
C VAL A 172 -9.49 -29.77 12.63
N THR A 173 -10.31 -28.72 12.51
CA THR A 173 -9.86 -27.34 12.25
C THR A 173 -10.47 -26.38 13.26
N LEU A 174 -9.63 -25.55 13.87
CA LEU A 174 -10.01 -24.49 14.81
C LEU A 174 -9.29 -23.18 14.44
N SER A 175 -10.06 -22.10 14.30
CA SER A 175 -9.53 -20.76 14.00
C SER A 175 -10.13 -19.75 14.98
N LEU A 176 -9.26 -18.99 15.67
CA LEU A 176 -9.60 -17.88 16.57
C LEU A 176 -8.76 -16.64 16.25
N VAL A 177 -8.61 -16.30 14.96
CA VAL A 177 -7.80 -15.14 14.53
C VAL A 177 -8.40 -13.84 15.06
N LEU A 178 -7.59 -13.01 15.71
CA LEU A 178 -8.00 -11.73 16.30
C LEU A 178 -9.28 -11.85 17.13
N THR A 179 -9.19 -12.58 18.24
CA THR A 179 -10.30 -12.79 19.19
C THR A 179 -10.05 -12.18 20.57
N ASP A 180 -9.07 -11.28 20.69
CA ASP A 180 -8.54 -10.77 21.97
C ASP A 180 -7.97 -11.85 22.91
N LEU A 181 -7.63 -13.03 22.40
CA LEU A 181 -7.22 -14.17 23.23
C LEU A 181 -5.91 -13.91 23.99
N GLU A 182 -5.98 -13.88 25.32
CA GLU A 182 -4.87 -13.66 26.25
C GLU A 182 -4.29 -14.97 26.80
N SER A 183 -5.11 -16.03 26.92
CA SER A 183 -4.68 -17.33 27.48
C SER A 183 -5.50 -18.54 26.99
N VAL A 184 -4.88 -19.71 27.04
CA VAL A 184 -5.48 -21.01 26.73
C VAL A 184 -5.31 -21.96 27.91
N SER A 185 -6.38 -22.61 28.35
CA SER A 185 -6.34 -23.52 29.51
C SER A 185 -5.54 -24.80 29.20
N PRO A 186 -4.64 -25.24 30.11
CA PRO A 186 -3.89 -26.50 29.95
C PRO A 186 -4.75 -27.77 30.13
N SER A 187 -6.02 -27.64 30.55
CA SER A 187 -6.96 -28.77 30.69
C SER A 187 -7.60 -29.21 29.36
N LEU A 188 -7.42 -28.44 28.28
CA LEU A 188 -8.04 -28.72 26.99
C LEU A 188 -7.37 -29.89 26.27
N TYR A 189 -8.15 -30.64 25.50
CA TYR A 189 -7.66 -31.77 24.72
C TYR A 189 -8.47 -31.94 23.43
N PHE A 190 -7.80 -31.81 22.29
CA PHE A 190 -8.40 -31.94 20.96
C PHE A 190 -7.72 -33.09 20.20
N PRO A 191 -8.17 -34.36 20.37
CA PRO A 191 -7.46 -35.54 19.88
C PRO A 191 -7.39 -35.64 18.36
N LYS A 192 -8.27 -34.97 17.61
CA LYS A 192 -8.33 -35.02 16.14
C LYS A 192 -7.91 -33.72 15.45
N LEU A 193 -7.41 -32.72 16.19
CA LEU A 193 -7.11 -31.42 15.63
C LEU A 193 -5.86 -31.49 14.75
N GLU A 194 -6.03 -31.16 13.47
CA GLU A 194 -4.95 -31.11 12.47
C GLU A 194 -4.52 -29.67 12.18
N LYS A 195 -5.42 -28.69 12.34
CA LYS A 195 -5.17 -27.28 12.02
C LYS A 195 -5.64 -26.36 13.14
N LEU A 196 -4.74 -25.49 13.59
CA LEU A 196 -4.98 -24.51 14.65
C LEU A 196 -4.46 -23.12 14.24
N ASP A 197 -5.34 -22.14 14.15
CA ASP A 197 -4.97 -20.73 13.99
C ASP A 197 -5.35 -19.92 15.23
N LEU A 198 -4.35 -19.35 15.89
CA LEU A 198 -4.45 -18.45 17.04
C LEU A 198 -3.73 -17.12 16.74
N SER A 199 -3.57 -16.76 15.47
CA SER A 199 -2.83 -15.56 15.08
C SER A 199 -3.57 -14.25 15.41
N MET A 200 -2.81 -13.15 15.43
CA MET A 200 -3.31 -11.79 15.72
C MET A 200 -3.90 -11.60 17.14
N ASN A 201 -3.62 -12.52 18.06
CA ASN A 201 -4.09 -12.47 19.45
C ASN A 201 -3.07 -11.80 20.39
N LYS A 202 -3.27 -11.97 21.70
CA LYS A 202 -2.51 -11.36 22.81
C LYS A 202 -1.77 -12.42 23.64
N LEU A 203 -1.54 -13.62 23.08
CA LEU A 203 -0.90 -14.75 23.75
C LEU A 203 0.59 -14.50 23.99
N THR A 204 1.06 -14.80 25.21
CA THR A 204 2.49 -14.79 25.59
C THR A 204 3.10 -16.19 25.69
N SER A 205 2.26 -17.20 25.91
CA SER A 205 2.62 -18.60 26.08
C SER A 205 1.44 -19.51 25.72
N LEU A 206 1.69 -20.81 25.59
CA LEU A 206 0.68 -21.84 25.37
C LEU A 206 0.99 -23.09 26.20
N PRO A 207 -0.04 -23.91 26.52
CA PRO A 207 0.17 -25.28 26.98
C PRO A 207 0.99 -26.12 25.98
N ASP A 208 1.47 -27.25 26.46
CA ASP A 208 2.21 -28.25 25.68
C ASP A 208 1.32 -28.83 24.55
N LEU A 209 1.54 -28.36 23.31
CA LEU A 209 0.72 -28.76 22.15
C LEU A 209 0.90 -30.24 21.79
N SER A 210 1.99 -30.89 22.24
CA SER A 210 2.16 -32.34 22.09
C SER A 210 1.14 -33.14 22.92
N LYS A 211 0.63 -32.56 24.02
CA LYS A 211 -0.41 -33.14 24.88
C LYS A 211 -1.80 -32.63 24.50
N MET A 212 -1.94 -31.32 24.30
CA MET A 212 -3.23 -30.68 23.99
C MET A 212 -3.78 -31.09 22.61
N THR A 213 -2.90 -31.29 21.62
CA THR A 213 -3.24 -31.46 20.20
C THR A 213 -2.28 -32.46 19.53
N PRO A 214 -2.30 -33.75 19.92
CA PRO A 214 -1.26 -34.72 19.55
C PRO A 214 -1.16 -35.04 18.05
N ASN A 215 -2.20 -34.72 17.26
CA ASN A 215 -2.27 -34.93 15.81
C ASN A 215 -2.12 -33.63 14.98
N LEU A 216 -1.71 -32.52 15.60
CA LEU A 216 -1.62 -31.21 14.92
C LEU A 216 -0.59 -31.25 13.78
N GLN A 217 -1.00 -30.79 12.60
CA GLN A 217 -0.16 -30.73 11.39
C GLN A 217 0.18 -29.29 11.00
N VAL A 218 -0.73 -28.34 11.21
CA VAL A 218 -0.55 -26.92 10.86
C VAL A 218 -0.87 -26.07 12.08
N VAL A 219 0.06 -25.18 12.47
CA VAL A 219 -0.16 -24.20 13.53
C VAL A 219 0.25 -22.79 13.08
N ASN A 220 -0.65 -21.83 13.30
CA ASN A 220 -0.39 -20.42 13.12
C ASN A 220 -0.56 -19.67 14.44
N LEU A 221 0.56 -19.19 14.98
CA LEU A 221 0.72 -18.41 16.21
C LEU A 221 1.24 -16.99 15.90
N SER A 222 1.18 -16.58 14.64
CA SER A 222 1.77 -15.33 14.18
C SER A 222 1.10 -14.11 14.82
N THR A 223 1.82 -12.99 14.97
CA THR A 223 1.26 -11.73 15.46
C THR A 223 0.65 -11.91 16.86
N ASN A 224 1.52 -12.25 17.81
CA ASN A 224 1.22 -12.46 19.23
C ASN A 224 2.37 -11.85 20.07
N PHE A 225 2.54 -12.26 21.33
CA PHE A 225 3.61 -11.81 22.22
C PHE A 225 4.46 -12.99 22.76
N PHE A 226 4.64 -14.06 21.99
CA PHE A 226 5.45 -15.21 22.39
C PHE A 226 6.94 -14.84 22.53
N TYR A 227 7.53 -15.12 23.69
CA TYR A 227 8.98 -14.99 23.94
C TYR A 227 9.73 -16.32 23.71
N LYS A 228 9.02 -17.45 23.78
CA LYS A 228 9.54 -18.80 23.50
C LYS A 228 8.56 -19.59 22.65
N MET A 229 9.09 -20.45 21.78
CA MET A 229 8.31 -21.39 20.98
C MET A 229 7.72 -22.50 21.87
N PRO A 230 6.41 -22.82 21.78
CA PRO A 230 5.81 -23.91 22.55
C PRO A 230 6.24 -25.28 22.02
N THR A 231 6.17 -26.31 22.88
CA THR A 231 6.43 -27.71 22.51
C THR A 231 5.45 -28.18 21.45
N MET A 232 5.97 -28.76 20.36
CA MET A 232 5.17 -29.20 19.20
C MET A 232 5.01 -30.73 19.17
N PRO A 233 3.89 -31.27 18.65
CA PRO A 233 3.75 -32.71 18.38
C PRO A 233 4.61 -33.15 17.19
N GLN A 234 4.95 -34.44 17.15
CA GLN A 234 5.71 -35.06 16.05
C GLN A 234 4.97 -35.09 14.70
N SER A 235 3.64 -34.91 14.70
CA SER A 235 2.80 -34.78 13.51
C SER A 235 2.98 -33.46 12.77
N ILE A 236 3.63 -32.46 13.36
CA ILE A 236 3.67 -31.09 12.85
C ILE A 236 4.40 -31.00 11.49
N ARG A 237 3.80 -30.25 10.56
CA ARG A 237 4.25 -30.06 9.18
C ARG A 237 4.52 -28.61 8.85
N GLU A 238 3.70 -27.71 9.39
CA GLU A 238 3.77 -26.27 9.12
C GLU A 238 3.65 -25.48 10.41
N ILE A 239 4.62 -24.60 10.66
CA ILE A 239 4.65 -23.71 11.83
C ILE A 239 4.84 -22.28 11.35
N SER A 240 3.91 -21.40 11.73
CA SER A 240 4.10 -19.95 11.64
C SER A 240 4.00 -19.32 13.02
N ILE A 241 5.07 -18.66 13.46
CA ILE A 241 5.16 -17.92 14.72
C ILE A 241 5.85 -16.55 14.49
N SER A 242 5.69 -16.00 13.28
CA SER A 242 6.22 -14.69 12.91
C SER A 242 5.53 -13.53 13.64
N HIS A 243 6.14 -12.35 13.70
CA HIS A 243 5.62 -11.18 14.42
C HIS A 243 5.37 -11.49 15.91
N ASN A 244 6.42 -11.94 16.58
CA ASN A 244 6.42 -12.28 18.01
C ASN A 244 7.66 -11.64 18.67
N LYS A 245 8.06 -12.13 19.85
CA LYS A 245 9.21 -11.64 20.64
C LYS A 245 10.25 -12.74 20.91
N LEU A 246 10.27 -13.80 20.09
CA LEU A 246 11.18 -14.94 20.25
C LEU A 246 12.64 -14.48 20.19
N THR A 247 13.47 -14.92 21.13
CA THR A 247 14.93 -14.69 21.16
C THR A 247 15.73 -15.92 20.72
N GLU A 248 15.16 -17.11 20.88
CA GLU A 248 15.80 -18.39 20.60
C GLU A 248 14.85 -19.40 19.94
N LEU A 249 15.43 -20.48 19.42
CA LEU A 249 14.73 -21.66 18.91
C LEU A 249 15.24 -22.90 19.67
N PRO A 250 14.42 -23.95 19.86
CA PRO A 250 14.88 -25.18 20.51
C PRO A 250 16.00 -25.85 19.70
N GLU A 251 17.08 -26.26 20.36
CA GLU A 251 18.22 -26.94 19.70
C GLU A 251 17.79 -28.22 18.96
N ASP A 252 16.81 -28.92 19.54
CA ASP A 252 16.21 -30.16 19.03
C ASP A 252 15.24 -29.96 17.85
N LEU A 253 15.17 -28.78 17.22
CA LEU A 253 14.28 -28.48 16.08
C LEU A 253 14.45 -29.48 14.92
N CYS A 254 15.66 -30.02 14.72
CA CYS A 254 15.96 -31.08 13.76
C CYS A 254 15.19 -32.39 13.97
N LYS A 255 14.65 -32.65 15.17
CA LYS A 255 13.87 -33.87 15.48
C LYS A 255 12.44 -33.84 14.92
N LEU A 256 11.96 -32.70 14.42
CA LEU A 256 10.63 -32.58 13.80
C LEU A 256 10.63 -33.07 12.35
N ASN A 257 10.73 -34.39 12.17
CA ASN A 257 10.95 -35.06 10.87
C ASN A 257 9.87 -34.83 9.79
N ASN A 258 8.71 -34.29 10.18
CA ASN A 258 7.59 -33.97 9.27
C ASN A 258 7.53 -32.48 8.88
N LEU A 259 8.32 -31.62 9.53
CA LEU A 259 8.28 -30.16 9.36
C LEU A 259 8.82 -29.77 7.97
N ASN A 260 7.94 -29.24 7.12
CA ASN A 260 8.28 -28.80 5.77
C ASN A 260 8.18 -27.26 5.60
N PHE A 261 7.44 -26.58 6.47
CA PHE A 261 7.32 -25.12 6.48
C PHE A 261 7.60 -24.56 7.89
N LEU A 262 8.54 -23.60 7.97
CA LEU A 262 8.81 -22.86 9.19
C LEU A 262 8.90 -21.35 8.90
N ASN A 263 8.07 -20.58 9.59
CA ASN A 263 8.07 -19.12 9.53
C ASN A 263 8.24 -18.50 10.92
N ILE A 264 9.39 -17.86 11.12
CA ILE A 264 9.84 -17.21 12.36
C ILE A 264 10.21 -15.74 12.10
N ALA A 265 9.82 -15.18 10.96
CA ALA A 265 10.14 -13.80 10.58
C ALA A 265 9.59 -12.77 11.57
N PHE A 266 10.19 -11.57 11.68
CA PHE A 266 9.77 -10.53 12.63
C PHE A 266 9.78 -11.05 14.08
N ASN A 267 10.96 -11.46 14.53
CA ASN A 267 11.28 -11.87 15.90
C ASN A 267 12.65 -11.28 16.29
N ASN A 268 13.19 -11.64 17.45
CA ASN A 268 14.47 -11.16 17.95
C ASN A 268 15.58 -12.23 17.88
N ILE A 269 15.43 -13.26 17.05
CA ILE A 269 16.27 -14.47 17.06
C ILE A 269 17.69 -14.17 16.56
N GLU A 270 18.70 -14.65 17.27
CA GLU A 270 20.13 -14.42 16.96
C GLU A 270 20.84 -15.61 16.28
N LYS A 271 20.39 -16.83 16.55
CA LYS A 271 21.00 -18.07 16.04
C LYS A 271 19.93 -19.02 15.53
N VAL A 272 20.24 -19.74 14.45
CA VAL A 272 19.40 -20.82 13.92
C VAL A 272 20.09 -22.17 14.18
N PRO A 273 19.44 -23.12 14.90
CA PRO A 273 19.95 -24.47 15.11
C PRO A 273 19.82 -25.32 13.83
N ALA A 274 20.27 -26.57 13.87
CA ALA A 274 20.11 -27.48 12.73
C ALA A 274 18.63 -27.67 12.37
N LEU A 275 18.31 -27.57 11.08
CA LEU A 275 16.96 -27.78 10.54
C LEU A 275 16.73 -29.26 10.20
N PRO A 276 15.48 -29.76 10.23
CA PRO A 276 15.16 -31.11 9.77
C PRO A 276 15.30 -31.23 8.23
N GLU A 277 15.75 -32.37 7.74
CA GLU A 277 15.95 -32.61 6.29
C GLU A 277 14.65 -32.51 5.46
N SER A 278 13.50 -32.58 6.11
CA SER A 278 12.16 -32.41 5.53
C SER A 278 11.85 -30.97 5.09
N ILE A 279 12.62 -29.97 5.53
CA ILE A 279 12.30 -28.56 5.32
C ILE A 279 12.27 -28.17 3.84
N GLU A 280 11.15 -27.59 3.38
CA GLU A 280 10.97 -27.10 2.01
C GLU A 280 10.95 -25.56 1.94
N THR A 281 10.40 -24.92 2.98
CA THR A 281 10.31 -23.45 3.08
C THR A 281 10.74 -22.99 4.47
N PHE A 282 11.74 -22.11 4.52
CA PHE A 282 12.19 -21.47 5.75
C PHE A 282 12.22 -19.95 5.62
N LYS A 283 11.54 -19.26 6.54
CA LYS A 283 11.41 -17.79 6.59
C LYS A 283 11.91 -17.28 7.94
N PHE A 284 12.98 -16.48 7.94
CA PHE A 284 13.50 -15.82 9.14
C PHE A 284 13.88 -14.35 8.92
N CYS A 285 13.30 -13.70 7.91
CA CYS A 285 13.48 -12.26 7.69
C CYS A 285 13.17 -11.42 8.95
N ASN A 286 13.77 -10.23 9.06
CA ASN A 286 13.52 -9.30 10.18
C ASN A 286 13.78 -10.00 11.53
N ASN A 287 15.02 -10.40 11.74
CA ASN A 287 15.53 -10.97 12.99
C ASN A 287 16.94 -10.43 13.25
N ASN A 288 17.58 -10.88 14.33
CA ASN A 288 18.96 -10.54 14.67
C ASN A 288 19.97 -11.61 14.21
N VAL A 289 19.62 -12.50 13.28
CA VAL A 289 20.40 -13.72 13.01
C VAL A 289 21.76 -13.37 12.44
N TYR A 290 22.82 -13.71 13.17
CA TYR A 290 24.21 -13.62 12.71
C TYR A 290 24.83 -14.99 12.41
N TYR A 291 24.26 -16.07 12.94
CA TYR A 291 24.78 -17.43 12.77
C TYR A 291 23.66 -18.44 12.45
N VAL A 292 23.94 -19.32 11.49
CA VAL A 292 23.09 -20.44 11.09
C VAL A 292 23.94 -21.70 11.17
N THR A 293 23.47 -22.70 11.90
CA THR A 293 24.16 -23.99 12.02
C THR A 293 24.15 -24.73 10.68
N PRO A 294 25.33 -25.09 10.10
CA PRO A 294 25.37 -25.85 8.85
C PRO A 294 24.68 -27.20 8.99
N CYS A 295 23.77 -27.53 8.07
CA CYS A 295 23.02 -28.77 8.06
C CYS A 295 22.54 -29.13 6.65
N LYS A 296 22.23 -30.42 6.42
CA LYS A 296 21.67 -30.88 5.14
C LYS A 296 20.20 -30.51 5.05
N THR A 297 19.82 -29.83 3.96
CA THR A 297 18.43 -29.43 3.69
C THR A 297 18.02 -29.81 2.26
N PRO A 298 18.01 -31.10 1.91
CA PRO A 298 17.91 -31.58 0.52
C PRO A 298 16.59 -31.23 -0.18
N LYS A 299 15.54 -30.88 0.58
CA LYS A 299 14.23 -30.48 0.08
C LYS A 299 14.01 -28.96 0.04
N LEU A 300 14.96 -28.14 0.47
CA LEU A 300 14.78 -26.69 0.62
C LEU A 300 14.65 -25.98 -0.75
N LYS A 301 13.45 -25.47 -1.00
CA LYS A 301 13.03 -24.79 -2.25
C LYS A 301 12.86 -23.28 -2.08
N LYS A 302 12.63 -22.82 -0.86
CA LYS A 302 12.35 -21.40 -0.55
C LYS A 302 13.04 -20.99 0.75
N LEU A 303 13.85 -19.95 0.68
CA LEU A 303 14.65 -19.44 1.80
C LEU A 303 14.58 -17.91 1.81
N PHE A 304 14.17 -17.32 2.94
CA PHE A 304 13.98 -15.88 3.07
C PHE A 304 14.76 -15.35 4.28
N ILE A 305 15.82 -14.56 4.04
CA ILE A 305 16.84 -14.19 5.04
C ILE A 305 17.06 -12.68 5.21
N ARG A 306 16.27 -11.84 4.52
CA ARG A 306 16.41 -10.38 4.50
C ARG A 306 16.35 -9.76 5.90
N TYR A 307 16.97 -8.60 6.11
CA TYR A 307 16.92 -7.88 7.39
C TYR A 307 17.38 -8.77 8.56
N ASN A 308 18.66 -9.13 8.52
CA ASN A 308 19.35 -9.93 9.53
C ASN A 308 20.79 -9.41 9.69
N LYS A 309 21.62 -10.11 10.48
CA LYS A 309 23.00 -9.73 10.80
C LYS A 309 24.03 -10.71 10.20
N LEU A 310 23.68 -11.41 9.13
CA LEU A 310 24.52 -12.45 8.52
C LEU A 310 25.75 -11.82 7.85
N ARG A 311 26.95 -12.32 8.18
CA ARG A 311 28.22 -11.93 7.53
C ARG A 311 28.62 -12.80 6.35
N SER A 312 28.00 -13.97 6.23
CA SER A 312 28.26 -14.94 5.17
C SER A 312 26.97 -15.64 4.76
N PHE A 313 26.97 -16.20 3.55
CA PHE A 313 25.87 -17.02 3.05
C PHE A 313 25.71 -18.31 3.89
N PRO A 314 24.50 -18.64 4.38
CA PRO A 314 24.26 -19.90 5.11
C PRO A 314 24.57 -21.13 4.26
N GLN A 315 25.37 -22.06 4.78
CA GLN A 315 25.82 -23.24 4.03
C GLN A 315 24.70 -24.31 3.91
N TYR A 316 23.82 -24.13 2.94
CA TYR A 316 22.83 -25.11 2.50
C TYR A 316 23.24 -25.74 1.17
N GLU A 317 23.15 -27.06 1.05
CA GLU A 317 23.50 -27.78 -0.19
C GLU A 317 22.50 -27.49 -1.34
N ARG A 318 23.00 -26.97 -2.47
CA ARG A 318 22.30 -26.91 -3.77
C ARG A 318 20.86 -26.38 -3.73
N LEU A 319 20.68 -25.15 -3.26
CA LEU A 319 19.36 -24.53 -3.15
C LEU A 319 18.61 -24.49 -4.49
N LYS A 320 17.39 -25.05 -4.50
CA LYS A 320 16.48 -25.07 -5.65
C LYS A 320 15.51 -23.88 -5.64
N VAL A 321 16.08 -22.68 -5.47
CA VAL A 321 15.34 -21.41 -5.46
C VAL A 321 15.26 -20.81 -6.87
N ARG A 322 14.10 -20.23 -7.23
CA ARG A 322 13.96 -19.38 -8.42
C ARG A 322 14.38 -17.94 -8.13
N GLU A 323 14.01 -17.43 -6.96
CA GLU A 323 14.37 -16.10 -6.51
C GLU A 323 15.06 -16.21 -5.16
N PHE A 324 16.15 -15.47 -4.98
CA PHE A 324 16.88 -15.40 -3.73
C PHE A 324 17.02 -13.96 -3.27
N LEU A 325 16.42 -13.62 -2.12
CA LEU A 325 16.39 -12.28 -1.57
C LEU A 325 17.09 -12.29 -0.20
N ALA A 326 18.26 -11.66 -0.15
CA ALA A 326 19.17 -11.60 1.00
C ALA A 326 19.62 -10.18 1.33
N CYS A 327 18.86 -9.18 0.88
CA CYS A 327 19.14 -7.79 1.17
C CYS A 327 19.05 -7.43 2.66
N SER A 328 19.72 -6.35 3.03
CA SER A 328 19.82 -5.84 4.41
C SER A 328 20.44 -6.88 5.36
N ASN A 329 21.70 -7.18 5.10
CA ASN A 329 22.56 -8.05 5.91
C ASN A 329 23.99 -7.46 5.93
N TYR A 330 24.98 -8.20 6.42
CA TYR A 330 26.39 -7.80 6.44
C TYR A 330 27.27 -8.73 5.59
N ILE A 331 26.73 -9.32 4.53
CA ILE A 331 27.44 -10.32 3.71
C ILE A 331 28.57 -9.63 2.94
N GLU A 332 29.80 -10.10 3.09
CA GLU A 332 30.99 -9.52 2.45
C GLU A 332 31.49 -10.36 1.25
N ASP A 333 31.37 -11.70 1.32
CA ASP A 333 31.84 -12.63 0.28
C ASP A 333 30.71 -13.53 -0.27
N LEU A 334 30.68 -13.67 -1.59
CA LEU A 334 29.70 -14.44 -2.37
C LEU A 334 30.26 -15.77 -2.93
N LYS A 335 31.53 -16.12 -2.69
CA LYS A 335 32.19 -17.31 -3.29
C LYS A 335 31.55 -18.65 -2.96
N LEU A 336 30.93 -18.80 -1.77
CA LEU A 336 30.34 -20.06 -1.32
C LEU A 336 28.91 -20.32 -1.84
N ILE A 337 28.41 -19.46 -2.74
CA ILE A 337 27.07 -19.58 -3.31
C ILE A 337 27.01 -20.73 -4.32
N ASN A 338 26.09 -21.67 -4.09
CA ASN A 338 25.86 -22.84 -4.93
C ASN A 338 24.35 -23.05 -5.18
N PHE A 339 23.78 -22.23 -6.07
CA PHE A 339 22.39 -22.38 -6.50
C PHE A 339 22.25 -23.41 -7.62
N CYS A 340 21.07 -24.03 -7.75
CA CYS A 340 20.72 -24.77 -8.96
C CYS A 340 20.48 -23.80 -10.14
N ASP A 341 20.71 -24.26 -11.38
CA ASP A 341 20.50 -23.46 -12.62
C ASP A 341 19.01 -23.33 -13.02
N ILE A 342 18.22 -22.85 -12.07
CA ILE A 342 16.80 -22.47 -12.17
C ILE A 342 16.53 -21.06 -11.60
N LEU A 343 17.58 -20.40 -11.13
CA LEU A 343 17.56 -19.08 -10.51
C LEU A 343 17.35 -17.98 -11.56
N THR A 344 16.32 -17.16 -11.37
CA THR A 344 15.92 -16.04 -12.23
C THR A 344 16.19 -14.68 -11.59
N LYS A 345 16.18 -14.56 -10.26
CA LYS A 345 16.41 -13.30 -9.53
C LYS A 345 17.33 -13.47 -8.33
N ILE A 346 18.30 -12.58 -8.20
CA ILE A 346 19.17 -12.42 -7.03
C ILE A 346 19.03 -10.98 -6.51
N ASP A 347 18.87 -10.84 -5.20
CA ASP A 347 18.97 -9.57 -4.50
C ASP A 347 19.89 -9.69 -3.26
N PHE A 348 21.03 -9.00 -3.34
CA PHE A 348 22.01 -8.81 -2.28
C PHE A 348 22.22 -7.32 -1.96
N SER A 349 21.21 -6.47 -2.20
CA SER A 349 21.33 -5.06 -1.84
C SER A 349 21.57 -4.83 -0.34
N TYR A 350 22.21 -3.73 0.06
CA TYR A 350 22.51 -3.44 1.48
C TYR A 350 23.30 -4.55 2.16
N ASN A 351 24.52 -4.75 1.69
CA ASN A 351 25.48 -5.72 2.21
C ASN A 351 26.90 -5.11 2.17
N GLY A 352 27.90 -5.88 2.60
CA GLY A 352 29.31 -5.47 2.61
C GLY A 352 30.08 -5.82 1.34
N ILE A 353 29.42 -6.17 0.23
CA ILE A 353 30.06 -6.82 -0.93
C ILE A 353 31.01 -5.85 -1.63
N THR A 354 32.25 -6.27 -1.86
CA THR A 354 33.30 -5.48 -2.52
C THR A 354 33.57 -5.93 -3.96
N GLU A 355 33.27 -7.18 -4.30
CA GLU A 355 33.55 -7.81 -5.58
C GLU A 355 32.42 -8.73 -6.03
N ILE A 356 32.13 -8.74 -7.34
CA ILE A 356 31.15 -9.65 -7.94
C ILE A 356 31.89 -10.92 -8.41
N PRO A 357 31.58 -12.12 -7.90
CA PRO A 357 32.27 -13.33 -8.33
C PRO A 357 31.94 -13.66 -9.79
N PRO A 358 32.93 -13.93 -10.66
CA PRO A 358 32.71 -14.21 -12.09
C PRO A 358 31.76 -15.38 -12.40
N SER A 359 31.55 -16.28 -11.43
CA SER A 359 30.63 -17.42 -11.52
C SER A 359 29.14 -17.02 -11.50
N ILE A 360 28.76 -15.86 -10.95
CA ILE A 360 27.35 -15.43 -10.90
C ILE A 360 26.73 -15.25 -12.29
N PHE A 361 27.55 -14.90 -13.27
CA PHE A 361 27.15 -14.74 -14.67
C PHE A 361 27.08 -16.09 -15.43
N GLY A 362 27.37 -17.20 -14.75
CA GLY A 362 27.21 -18.56 -15.28
C GLY A 362 25.80 -19.13 -15.16
N TYR A 363 24.93 -18.56 -14.32
CA TYR A 363 23.54 -18.99 -14.19
C TYR A 363 22.76 -18.65 -15.47
N SER A 364 22.35 -19.67 -16.22
CA SER A 364 21.84 -19.53 -17.59
C SER A 364 20.47 -18.85 -17.66
N LYS A 365 19.71 -18.92 -16.56
CA LYS A 365 18.35 -18.36 -16.42
C LYS A 365 18.28 -17.09 -15.57
N LEU A 366 19.40 -16.58 -15.09
CA LEU A 366 19.42 -15.37 -14.26
C LEU A 366 18.99 -14.16 -15.11
N GLN A 367 17.86 -13.55 -14.74
CA GLN A 367 17.24 -12.42 -15.43
C GLN A 367 17.48 -11.10 -14.71
N THR A 368 17.50 -11.11 -13.37
CA THR A 368 17.59 -9.92 -12.54
C THR A 368 18.69 -10.06 -11.49
N LEU A 369 19.66 -9.15 -11.48
CA LEU A 369 20.73 -9.09 -10.50
C LEU A 369 20.72 -7.74 -9.78
N ILE A 370 20.42 -7.77 -8.47
CA ILE A 370 20.34 -6.60 -7.60
C ILE A 370 21.47 -6.62 -6.58
N LEU A 371 22.32 -5.59 -6.65
CA LEU A 371 23.55 -5.39 -5.87
C LEU A 371 23.69 -3.94 -5.38
N SER A 372 22.58 -3.18 -5.32
CA SER A 372 22.61 -1.78 -4.88
C SER A 372 23.04 -1.62 -3.41
N ASN A 373 23.56 -0.45 -3.02
CA ASN A 373 24.01 -0.19 -1.65
C ASN A 373 25.03 -1.23 -1.15
N ASN A 374 26.15 -1.34 -1.87
CA ASN A 374 27.29 -2.19 -1.54
C ASN A 374 28.61 -1.39 -1.76
N SER A 375 29.76 -2.04 -1.60
CA SER A 375 31.09 -1.45 -1.80
C SER A 375 31.77 -1.89 -3.10
N ILE A 376 31.00 -2.29 -4.12
CA ILE A 376 31.52 -2.86 -5.37
C ILE A 376 32.28 -1.80 -6.15
N LYS A 377 33.49 -2.14 -6.61
CA LYS A 377 34.37 -1.22 -7.38
C LYS A 377 34.29 -1.43 -8.89
N THR A 378 34.06 -2.66 -9.34
CA THR A 378 34.10 -3.04 -10.77
C THR A 378 33.10 -4.14 -11.09
N ILE A 379 32.66 -4.21 -12.35
CA ILE A 379 31.86 -5.30 -12.89
C ILE A 379 32.78 -6.16 -13.76
N PRO A 380 32.93 -7.49 -13.51
CA PRO A 380 33.83 -8.32 -14.30
C PRO A 380 33.28 -8.53 -15.72
N SER A 381 34.18 -8.60 -16.71
CA SER A 381 33.84 -8.79 -18.12
C SER A 381 33.08 -10.10 -18.41
N ASN A 382 33.10 -11.06 -17.48
CA ASN A 382 32.25 -12.25 -17.47
C ASN A 382 30.74 -11.95 -17.57
N ILE A 383 30.28 -10.72 -17.31
CA ILE A 383 28.88 -10.32 -17.54
C ILE A 383 28.41 -10.58 -18.98
N LEU A 384 29.32 -10.54 -19.97
CA LEU A 384 29.03 -10.92 -21.36
C LEU A 384 28.62 -12.40 -21.55
N LYS A 385 28.87 -13.27 -20.57
CA LYS A 385 28.46 -14.69 -20.58
C LYS A 385 27.03 -14.91 -20.09
N ALA A 386 26.41 -13.91 -19.48
CA ALA A 386 25.08 -14.03 -18.89
C ALA A 386 24.00 -14.11 -19.99
N LYS A 387 23.46 -15.31 -20.21
CA LYS A 387 22.58 -15.63 -21.36
C LYS A 387 21.15 -15.10 -21.26
N SER A 388 20.71 -14.68 -20.08
CA SER A 388 19.34 -14.23 -19.81
C SER A 388 19.27 -12.93 -19.01
N LEU A 389 20.41 -12.32 -18.65
CA LEU A 389 20.43 -11.17 -17.75
C LEU A 389 19.81 -9.97 -18.47
N SER A 390 18.65 -9.54 -17.96
CA SER A 390 17.80 -8.49 -18.51
C SER A 390 17.89 -7.23 -17.66
N VAL A 391 17.98 -7.37 -16.35
CA VAL A 391 17.94 -6.25 -15.40
C VAL A 391 19.18 -6.26 -14.52
N LEU A 392 19.97 -5.18 -14.60
CA LEU A 392 21.17 -4.98 -13.79
C LEU A 392 21.00 -3.77 -12.86
N GLN A 393 21.09 -4.02 -11.55
CA GLN A 393 21.02 -3.00 -10.50
C GLN A 393 22.29 -2.99 -9.67
N ILE A 394 22.96 -1.85 -9.70
CA ILE A 394 24.26 -1.60 -9.07
C ILE A 394 24.36 -0.19 -8.47
N SER A 395 23.24 0.53 -8.31
CA SER A 395 23.23 1.89 -7.76
C SER A 395 23.80 1.96 -6.34
N CYS A 396 24.33 3.11 -5.93
CA CYS A 396 25.03 3.28 -4.64
C CYS A 396 26.19 2.29 -4.44
N ASN A 397 27.10 2.23 -5.42
CA ASN A 397 28.36 1.49 -5.35
C ASN A 397 29.55 2.39 -5.73
N GLN A 398 30.76 1.87 -5.68
CA GLN A 398 32.00 2.60 -5.97
C GLN A 398 32.46 2.48 -7.44
N ILE A 399 31.56 2.08 -8.34
CA ILE A 399 31.83 1.75 -9.75
C ILE A 399 32.13 3.03 -10.56
N SER A 400 33.30 3.08 -11.21
CA SER A 400 33.71 4.22 -12.05
C SER A 400 33.45 4.04 -13.56
N GLU A 401 33.27 2.80 -14.02
CA GLU A 401 33.17 2.44 -15.43
C GLU A 401 32.19 1.26 -15.60
N ILE A 402 31.41 1.27 -16.69
CA ILE A 402 30.55 0.16 -17.10
C ILE A 402 31.24 -0.59 -18.25
N PRO A 403 31.47 -1.91 -18.17
CA PRO A 403 32.04 -2.70 -19.27
C PRO A 403 31.01 -2.90 -20.39
N LYS A 404 31.41 -3.53 -21.51
CA LYS A 404 30.44 -4.00 -22.50
C LYS A 404 29.42 -4.95 -21.84
N LEU A 405 28.14 -4.73 -22.09
CA LEU A 405 27.01 -5.48 -21.52
C LEU A 405 26.44 -6.47 -22.53
N PRO A 406 25.79 -7.57 -22.10
CA PRO A 406 25.14 -8.50 -23.00
C PRO A 406 23.88 -7.88 -23.64
N PRO A 407 23.53 -8.25 -24.89
CA PRO A 407 22.42 -7.66 -25.64
C PRO A 407 21.02 -8.02 -25.09
N THR A 408 20.97 -8.87 -24.06
CA THR A 408 19.75 -9.24 -23.32
C THR A 408 19.28 -8.17 -22.34
N ILE A 409 20.14 -7.19 -22.00
CA ILE A 409 19.81 -6.13 -21.04
C ILE A 409 18.68 -5.25 -21.57
N THR A 410 17.64 -5.11 -20.75
CA THR A 410 16.49 -4.21 -20.93
C THR A 410 16.53 -3.01 -19.98
N ALA A 411 17.17 -3.13 -18.82
CA ALA A 411 17.25 -2.05 -17.85
C ALA A 411 18.58 -2.00 -17.10
N ILE A 412 19.16 -0.81 -17.02
CA ILE A 412 20.40 -0.51 -16.29
C ILE A 412 20.09 0.53 -15.21
N TYR A 413 20.36 0.18 -13.96
CA TYR A 413 20.26 1.09 -12.82
C TYR A 413 21.63 1.16 -12.12
N ALA A 414 22.29 2.31 -12.27
CA ALA A 414 23.62 2.57 -11.73
C ALA A 414 23.75 4.03 -11.24
N GLY A 415 22.72 4.51 -10.54
CA GLY A 415 22.72 5.82 -9.91
C GLY A 415 23.69 5.91 -8.73
N TYR A 416 24.20 7.10 -8.43
CA TYR A 416 25.05 7.39 -7.27
C TYR A 416 26.32 6.52 -7.21
N CYS A 417 26.88 6.24 -8.38
CA CYS A 417 28.17 5.62 -8.56
C CYS A 417 29.24 6.69 -8.85
N LYS A 418 30.37 6.30 -9.43
CA LYS A 418 31.49 7.19 -9.82
C LYS A 418 31.63 7.29 -11.34
N ILE A 419 30.58 6.98 -12.10
CA ILE A 419 30.63 6.80 -13.55
C ILE A 419 30.92 8.14 -14.24
N LYS A 420 31.96 8.17 -15.08
CA LYS A 420 32.34 9.34 -15.89
C LYS A 420 31.99 9.19 -17.37
N VAL A 421 32.15 7.98 -17.90
CA VAL A 421 31.98 7.64 -19.32
C VAL A 421 31.15 6.36 -19.41
N LEU A 422 30.27 6.31 -20.40
CA LEU A 422 29.49 5.12 -20.74
C LEU A 422 30.12 4.42 -21.96
N PRO A 423 30.07 3.08 -22.04
CA PRO A 423 30.39 2.38 -23.27
C PRO A 423 29.33 2.71 -24.35
N ASP A 424 29.63 2.36 -25.60
CA ASP A 424 28.60 2.37 -26.66
C ASP A 424 27.43 1.43 -26.28
N LEU A 425 26.21 1.98 -26.30
CA LEU A 425 24.97 1.28 -25.97
C LEU A 425 24.12 0.93 -27.20
N SER A 426 24.51 1.38 -28.41
CA SER A 426 23.76 1.18 -29.66
C SER A 426 23.41 -0.29 -29.94
N SER A 427 24.30 -1.21 -29.54
CA SER A 427 24.13 -2.66 -29.68
C SER A 427 23.07 -3.28 -28.76
N LEU A 428 22.66 -2.59 -27.70
CA LEU A 428 21.70 -3.08 -26.70
C LEU A 428 20.25 -2.86 -27.18
N LYS A 429 19.88 -3.56 -28.26
CA LYS A 429 18.59 -3.38 -28.97
C LYS A 429 17.33 -3.54 -28.11
N ASN A 430 17.43 -4.10 -26.91
CA ASN A 430 16.31 -4.28 -25.98
C ASN A 430 16.31 -3.30 -24.79
N LEU A 431 17.31 -2.40 -24.70
CA LEU A 431 17.45 -1.46 -23.58
C LEU A 431 16.32 -0.41 -23.58
N GLU A 432 15.41 -0.52 -22.61
CA GLU A 432 14.29 0.40 -22.42
C GLU A 432 14.58 1.47 -21.35
N ILE A 433 15.33 1.12 -20.28
CA ILE A 433 15.56 2.00 -19.12
C ILE A 433 17.06 2.22 -18.90
N LEU A 434 17.47 3.49 -18.92
CA LEU A 434 18.83 3.95 -18.61
C LEU A 434 18.80 4.89 -17.40
N CYS A 435 19.08 4.36 -16.21
CA CYS A 435 19.01 5.09 -14.95
C CYS A 435 20.39 5.28 -14.30
N LEU A 436 20.91 6.50 -14.37
CA LEU A 436 22.27 6.91 -14.00
C LEU A 436 22.34 8.24 -13.20
N PRO A 437 21.37 8.59 -12.32
CA PRO A 437 21.40 9.86 -11.59
C PRO A 437 22.63 9.97 -10.67
N GLY A 438 23.09 11.17 -10.34
CA GLY A 438 24.13 11.39 -9.32
C GLY A 438 25.55 10.95 -9.71
N ASN A 439 25.83 10.74 -11.00
CA ASN A 439 27.15 10.37 -11.53
C ASN A 439 27.97 11.60 -12.00
N GLN A 440 29.03 11.37 -12.77
CA GLN A 440 29.95 12.40 -13.30
C GLN A 440 29.92 12.49 -14.83
N ILE A 441 28.84 12.03 -15.47
CA ILE A 441 28.69 11.95 -16.93
C ILE A 441 28.60 13.34 -17.54
N THR A 442 29.36 13.61 -18.60
CA THR A 442 29.34 14.90 -19.32
C THR A 442 28.58 14.85 -20.65
N ASN A 443 28.55 13.70 -21.32
CA ASN A 443 27.90 13.48 -22.62
C ASN A 443 27.32 12.05 -22.67
N LEU A 444 26.38 11.79 -23.58
CA LEU A 444 25.88 10.45 -23.85
C LEU A 444 26.52 9.83 -25.09
N PRO A 445 26.65 8.49 -25.13
CA PRO A 445 27.02 7.74 -26.34
C PRO A 445 25.82 7.70 -27.31
N GLU A 446 25.96 6.96 -28.40
CA GLU A 446 24.78 6.56 -29.19
C GLU A 446 23.87 5.64 -28.37
N LEU A 447 22.57 5.88 -28.51
CA LEU A 447 21.51 5.20 -27.76
C LEU A 447 20.65 4.35 -28.70
N PRO A 448 20.22 3.14 -28.29
CA PRO A 448 19.35 2.30 -29.09
C PRO A 448 17.92 2.85 -29.13
N ASN A 449 17.22 2.63 -30.25
CA ASN A 449 15.85 3.10 -30.47
C ASN A 449 14.78 2.50 -29.52
N SER A 450 15.14 1.53 -28.68
CA SER A 450 14.28 0.90 -27.68
C SER A 450 14.12 1.69 -26.38
N ILE A 451 14.95 2.71 -26.13
CA ILE A 451 14.88 3.48 -24.89
C ILE A 451 13.54 4.21 -24.75
N LYS A 452 12.92 4.01 -23.59
CA LYS A 452 11.69 4.66 -23.10
C LYS A 452 11.97 5.65 -21.97
N SER A 453 12.93 5.37 -21.09
CA SER A 453 13.20 6.21 -19.91
C SER A 453 14.69 6.51 -19.73
N ILE A 454 15.04 7.79 -19.62
CA ILE A 454 16.41 8.29 -19.43
C ILE A 454 16.46 9.12 -18.13
N TRP A 455 17.23 8.66 -17.14
CA TRP A 455 17.39 9.35 -15.86
C TRP A 455 18.86 9.69 -15.62
N LEU A 456 19.20 10.96 -15.84
CA LEU A 456 20.56 11.50 -15.78
C LEU A 456 20.67 12.73 -14.89
N ALA A 457 19.72 12.89 -13.96
CA ALA A 457 19.75 13.92 -12.93
C ALA A 457 21.13 14.05 -12.25
N ARG A 458 21.53 15.26 -11.87
CA ARG A 458 22.75 15.56 -11.09
C ARG A 458 24.10 15.15 -11.71
N ASN A 459 24.14 14.93 -13.03
CA ASN A 459 25.37 14.67 -13.77
C ASN A 459 26.11 15.99 -14.09
N LYS A 460 26.90 16.05 -15.18
CA LYS A 460 27.72 17.20 -15.59
C LYS A 460 27.47 17.56 -17.06
N ILE A 461 26.26 17.29 -17.55
CA ILE A 461 25.85 17.49 -18.94
C ILE A 461 25.62 18.98 -19.22
N ASN A 462 26.29 19.53 -20.25
CA ASN A 462 26.27 20.98 -20.55
C ASN A 462 25.28 21.37 -21.66
N THR A 463 24.82 20.40 -22.47
CA THR A 463 23.90 20.61 -23.61
C THR A 463 22.91 19.45 -23.65
N LEU A 464 21.63 19.71 -23.92
CA LEU A 464 20.66 18.63 -24.10
C LEU A 464 20.98 17.84 -25.39
N PRO A 465 21.17 16.51 -25.34
CA PRO A 465 21.56 15.74 -26.53
C PRO A 465 20.50 15.79 -27.64
N THR A 466 20.94 15.89 -28.90
CA THR A 466 20.06 15.89 -30.08
C THR A 466 19.72 14.48 -30.58
N ASN A 467 20.53 13.48 -30.22
CA ASN A 467 20.40 12.07 -30.61
C ASN A 467 19.52 11.24 -29.66
N ILE A 468 18.59 11.87 -28.95
CA ILE A 468 17.63 11.16 -28.07
C ILE A 468 16.64 10.35 -28.94
N PRO A 469 16.42 9.05 -28.67
CA PRO A 469 15.46 8.23 -29.40
C PRO A 469 14.03 8.78 -29.38
N LYS A 470 13.34 8.74 -30.53
CA LYS A 470 11.96 9.23 -30.69
C LYS A 470 10.90 8.48 -29.86
N ASN A 471 11.24 7.28 -29.39
CA ASN A 471 10.37 6.42 -28.58
C ASN A 471 10.47 6.72 -27.06
N VAL A 472 11.29 7.70 -26.66
CA VAL A 472 11.41 8.07 -25.25
C VAL A 472 10.10 8.66 -24.73
N ILE A 473 9.71 8.21 -23.54
CA ILE A 473 8.51 8.60 -22.80
C ILE A 473 8.87 9.53 -21.64
N GLN A 474 10.00 9.27 -20.96
CA GLN A 474 10.42 10.01 -19.77
C GLN A 474 11.89 10.41 -19.84
N VAL A 475 12.18 11.67 -19.50
CA VAL A 475 13.53 12.23 -19.50
C VAL A 475 13.74 13.11 -18.27
N ASP A 476 14.64 12.71 -17.37
CA ASP A 476 15.14 13.54 -16.26
C ASP A 476 16.60 13.94 -16.50
N PHE A 477 16.81 15.22 -16.80
CA PHE A 477 18.12 15.88 -16.88
C PHE A 477 18.29 16.97 -15.79
N SER A 478 17.51 16.92 -14.71
CA SER A 478 17.56 17.91 -13.62
C SER A 478 18.96 18.03 -12.99
N TYR A 479 19.28 19.19 -12.40
CA TYR A 479 20.55 19.46 -11.71
C TYR A 479 21.84 19.19 -12.53
N ASN A 480 21.76 19.32 -13.86
CA ASN A 480 22.91 19.29 -14.75
C ASN A 480 23.46 20.72 -14.96
N LYS A 481 24.09 20.98 -16.10
CA LYS A 481 24.67 22.27 -16.49
C LYS A 481 24.10 22.76 -17.84
N ILE A 482 22.94 22.24 -18.26
CA ILE A 482 22.39 22.47 -19.60
C ILE A 482 22.10 23.95 -19.78
N ASN A 483 22.84 24.60 -20.68
CA ASN A 483 22.71 26.05 -20.95
C ASN A 483 21.98 26.36 -22.27
N HIS A 484 21.83 25.36 -23.14
CA HIS A 484 21.23 25.49 -24.45
C HIS A 484 20.22 24.37 -24.72
N PHE A 485 19.05 24.75 -25.25
CA PHE A 485 18.03 23.83 -25.73
C PHE A 485 18.18 23.71 -27.27
N PRO A 486 18.21 22.50 -27.85
CA PRO A 486 18.45 22.31 -29.28
C PRO A 486 17.29 22.80 -30.16
N GLU A 487 17.59 23.07 -31.42
CA GLU A 487 16.58 23.30 -32.46
C GLU A 487 16.11 21.99 -33.08
N ASN A 488 14.85 21.97 -33.54
CA ASN A 488 14.21 20.88 -34.28
C ASN A 488 14.14 19.53 -33.53
N LEU A 489 14.22 19.55 -32.19
CA LEU A 489 14.05 18.35 -31.37
C LEU A 489 12.58 17.91 -31.38
N CYS A 490 12.34 16.70 -31.89
CA CYS A 490 11.02 16.10 -32.04
C CYS A 490 10.99 14.73 -31.34
N LEU A 491 10.26 14.66 -30.23
CA LEU A 491 10.12 13.47 -29.39
C LEU A 491 8.62 13.15 -29.26
N PRO A 492 8.04 12.38 -30.20
CA PRO A 492 6.60 12.21 -30.34
C PRO A 492 5.92 11.41 -29.22
N GLN A 493 6.68 10.66 -28.42
CA GLN A 493 6.16 9.84 -27.31
C GLN A 493 6.49 10.40 -25.92
N LEU A 494 7.17 11.55 -25.85
CA LEU A 494 7.63 12.13 -24.59
C LEU A 494 6.44 12.66 -23.76
N GLU A 495 6.18 12.02 -22.63
CA GLU A 495 5.16 12.41 -21.64
C GLU A 495 5.74 13.26 -20.50
N GLU A 496 6.99 13.03 -20.09
CA GLU A 496 7.62 13.72 -18.94
C GLU A 496 9.02 14.25 -19.27
N LEU A 497 9.21 15.57 -19.10
CA LEU A 497 10.49 16.26 -19.29
C LEU A 497 10.84 17.08 -18.05
N ASP A 498 11.89 16.65 -17.34
CA ASP A 498 12.46 17.37 -16.20
C ASP A 498 13.83 17.98 -16.55
N LEU A 499 13.89 19.31 -16.56
CA LEU A 499 15.08 20.14 -16.79
C LEU A 499 15.39 21.04 -15.60
N THR A 500 14.80 20.76 -14.43
CA THR A 500 14.90 21.55 -13.20
C THR A 500 16.35 21.84 -12.78
N HIS A 501 16.63 23.04 -12.29
CA HIS A 501 17.94 23.55 -11.87
C HIS A 501 19.09 23.34 -12.88
N ASN A 502 18.85 23.66 -14.15
CA ASN A 502 19.89 23.77 -15.18
C ASN A 502 20.33 25.25 -15.35
N LYS A 503 20.75 25.64 -16.56
CA LYS A 503 21.28 26.97 -16.92
C LYS A 503 20.63 27.53 -18.19
N LEU A 504 19.43 27.04 -18.54
CA LEU A 504 18.69 27.44 -19.74
C LEU A 504 18.28 28.92 -19.66
N LEU A 505 18.62 29.70 -20.70
CA LEU A 505 18.24 31.11 -20.80
C LEU A 505 16.93 31.34 -21.57
N LYS A 506 16.60 30.43 -22.49
CA LYS A 506 15.40 30.45 -23.34
C LYS A 506 15.06 29.05 -23.85
N PHE A 507 13.80 28.84 -24.22
CA PHE A 507 13.40 27.77 -25.13
C PHE A 507 13.64 28.19 -26.59
N THR A 508 13.92 27.22 -27.47
CA THR A 508 13.89 27.44 -28.93
C THR A 508 12.45 27.44 -29.43
N SER A 509 12.20 28.06 -30.58
CA SER A 509 10.84 28.14 -31.14
C SER A 509 10.38 26.81 -31.77
N ASN A 510 11.32 26.00 -32.26
CA ASN A 510 11.05 24.86 -33.14
C ASN A 510 11.34 23.53 -32.43
N PHE A 511 10.40 23.03 -31.64
CA PHE A 511 10.42 21.69 -31.04
C PHE A 511 9.02 21.08 -31.09
N THR A 512 8.89 19.77 -30.88
CA THR A 512 7.58 19.08 -31.01
C THR A 512 7.46 17.90 -30.04
N PHE A 513 6.62 18.07 -29.00
CA PHE A 513 6.34 17.08 -27.94
C PHE A 513 4.82 16.89 -27.76
N PRO A 514 4.12 16.26 -28.72
CA PRO A 514 2.66 16.19 -28.75
C PRO A 514 2.06 15.37 -27.59
N ALA A 515 2.82 14.43 -27.02
CA ALA A 515 2.40 13.60 -25.90
C ALA A 515 2.72 14.22 -24.51
N LEU A 516 3.31 15.42 -24.44
CA LEU A 516 3.84 15.95 -23.20
C LEU A 516 2.74 16.28 -22.19
N ARG A 517 2.85 15.68 -21.00
CA ARG A 517 1.94 15.80 -19.85
C ARG A 517 2.60 16.49 -18.66
N PHE A 518 3.91 16.32 -18.48
CA PHE A 518 4.67 16.86 -17.35
C PHE A 518 5.89 17.64 -17.85
N LEU A 519 5.95 18.94 -17.52
CA LEU A 519 7.05 19.83 -17.91
C LEU A 519 7.60 20.55 -16.67
N ARG A 520 8.80 20.17 -16.22
CA ARG A 520 9.44 20.77 -15.05
C ARG A 520 10.68 21.56 -15.46
N LEU A 521 10.65 22.86 -15.19
CA LEU A 521 11.65 23.84 -15.62
C LEU A 521 12.25 24.63 -14.47
N ALA A 522 11.84 24.35 -13.22
CA ALA A 522 12.12 25.19 -12.07
C ALA A 522 13.60 25.54 -11.89
N GLY A 523 13.89 26.72 -11.35
CA GLY A 523 15.25 27.18 -11.05
C GLY A 523 16.20 27.31 -12.24
N ASN A 524 15.69 27.44 -13.47
CA ASN A 524 16.44 27.87 -14.64
C ASN A 524 16.36 29.40 -14.85
N PRO A 525 17.43 30.05 -15.35
CA PRO A 525 17.43 31.48 -15.69
C PRO A 525 16.67 31.81 -16.99
N ILE A 526 15.53 31.15 -17.23
CA ILE A 526 14.68 31.38 -18.41
C ILE A 526 13.97 32.72 -18.24
N ASN A 527 14.02 33.56 -19.28
CA ASN A 527 13.32 34.84 -19.36
C ASN A 527 12.74 35.03 -20.76
N CYS A 528 11.59 34.42 -21.01
CA CYS A 528 10.89 34.50 -22.30
C CYS A 528 9.40 34.15 -22.14
N GLU A 529 8.62 34.44 -23.19
CA GLU A 529 7.22 33.99 -23.31
C GLU A 529 7.10 32.64 -24.05
N LEU A 530 6.06 31.87 -23.72
CA LEU A 530 5.68 30.63 -24.41
C LEU A 530 4.17 30.59 -24.70
N SER A 531 3.76 30.01 -25.83
CA SER A 531 2.32 29.76 -26.09
C SER A 531 1.91 28.44 -25.47
N ALA A 532 0.78 28.42 -24.76
CA ALA A 532 0.20 27.19 -24.20
C ALA A 532 -0.21 26.20 -25.30
N ASP A 533 -0.66 26.71 -26.46
CA ASP A 533 -1.13 25.95 -27.64
C ASP A 533 -0.08 25.00 -28.24
N LYS A 534 1.17 25.05 -27.77
CA LYS A 534 2.23 24.08 -28.11
C LYS A 534 2.03 22.72 -27.44
N PHE A 535 1.16 22.61 -26.44
CA PHE A 535 0.99 21.42 -25.61
C PHE A 535 -0.49 21.03 -25.51
N ASN A 536 -0.87 19.95 -26.18
CA ASN A 536 -2.28 19.51 -26.24
C ASN A 536 -2.71 18.61 -25.08
N ASN A 537 -1.77 18.05 -24.32
CA ASN A 537 -2.02 17.02 -23.29
C ASN A 537 -1.39 17.37 -21.93
N LEU A 538 -1.06 18.64 -21.71
CA LEU A 538 -0.30 19.09 -20.54
C LEU A 538 -1.15 18.97 -19.27
N GLU A 539 -0.64 18.29 -18.25
CA GLU A 539 -1.32 18.08 -16.95
C GLU A 539 -0.66 18.90 -15.84
N ILE A 540 0.67 18.87 -15.75
CA ILE A 540 1.45 19.57 -14.73
C ILE A 540 2.59 20.36 -15.38
N VAL A 541 2.70 21.62 -14.97
CA VAL A 541 3.82 22.50 -15.31
C VAL A 541 4.44 23.05 -14.03
N ASP A 542 5.76 23.03 -13.95
CA ASP A 542 6.51 23.70 -12.90
C ASP A 542 7.48 24.73 -13.49
N THR A 543 7.21 26.01 -13.20
CA THR A 543 8.07 27.16 -13.56
C THR A 543 8.59 27.94 -12.35
N CYS A 544 8.52 27.35 -11.14
CA CYS A 544 9.03 27.97 -9.91
C CYS A 544 10.50 28.43 -10.07
N GLU A 545 10.85 29.59 -9.51
CA GLU A 545 12.20 30.18 -9.63
C GLU A 545 12.66 30.45 -11.09
N THR A 546 11.72 30.59 -12.03
CA THR A 546 12.00 31.04 -13.42
C THR A 546 11.14 32.23 -13.81
N LYS A 547 11.54 32.97 -14.86
CA LYS A 547 10.74 34.05 -15.47
C LYS A 547 10.09 33.60 -16.78
N LEU A 548 9.74 32.32 -16.90
CA LEU A 548 8.94 31.82 -18.01
C LEU A 548 7.47 32.20 -17.81
N VAL A 549 6.89 32.89 -18.78
CA VAL A 549 5.49 33.32 -18.75
C VAL A 549 4.74 32.71 -19.92
N PHE A 550 3.59 32.08 -19.67
CA PHE A 550 2.66 31.69 -20.73
C PHE A 550 1.81 32.89 -21.18
N LYS A 551 1.69 33.07 -22.51
CA LYS A 551 0.89 34.13 -23.15
C LYS A 551 -0.59 34.09 -22.76
N THR A 552 -1.11 32.87 -22.64
CA THR A 552 -2.46 32.52 -22.18
C THR A 552 -2.33 31.53 -21.04
N GLU A 553 -3.25 31.53 -20.09
CA GLU A 553 -3.24 30.53 -19.02
C GLU A 553 -3.43 29.12 -19.62
N PRO A 554 -2.53 28.16 -19.34
CA PRO A 554 -2.65 26.81 -19.88
C PRO A 554 -3.76 26.06 -19.12
N SER A 555 -4.70 25.47 -19.86
CA SER A 555 -5.82 24.70 -19.29
C SER A 555 -5.36 23.33 -18.76
N ILE A 556 -4.70 23.31 -17.60
CA ILE A 556 -4.02 22.13 -17.04
C ILE A 556 -4.47 21.84 -15.61
N ARG A 557 -4.14 20.65 -15.09
CA ARG A 557 -4.54 20.22 -13.74
C ARG A 557 -3.79 20.97 -12.63
N GLN A 558 -2.48 21.18 -12.79
CA GLN A 558 -1.65 21.94 -11.84
C GLN A 558 -0.62 22.80 -12.57
N PHE A 559 -0.67 24.11 -12.34
CA PHE A 559 0.37 25.04 -12.77
C PHE A 559 1.09 25.58 -11.53
N LEU A 560 2.32 25.13 -11.30
CA LEU A 560 3.12 25.50 -10.15
C LEU A 560 3.95 26.76 -10.48
N VAL A 561 3.69 27.84 -9.73
CA VAL A 561 4.33 29.15 -9.94
C VAL A 561 4.81 29.76 -8.62
N SER A 562 5.91 30.52 -8.66
CA SER A 562 6.36 31.30 -7.49
C SER A 562 5.45 32.50 -7.20
N GLU A 563 4.89 33.12 -8.25
CA GLU A 563 4.00 34.27 -8.17
C GLU A 563 2.82 34.10 -9.13
N VAL A 564 1.60 34.43 -8.67
CA VAL A 564 0.39 34.39 -9.51
C VAL A 564 0.28 35.74 -10.22
N LEU A 565 0.48 35.73 -11.54
CA LEU A 565 0.36 36.92 -12.37
C LEU A 565 -1.12 37.26 -12.63
N PRO A 566 -1.50 38.53 -12.87
CA PRO A 566 -2.91 38.93 -13.09
C PRO A 566 -3.64 38.24 -14.26
N GLN A 567 -2.88 37.69 -15.21
CA GLN A 567 -3.37 36.91 -16.35
C GLN A 567 -3.72 35.46 -16.00
N TYR A 568 -3.39 35.01 -14.79
CA TYR A 568 -3.67 33.67 -14.25
C TYR A 568 -4.79 33.79 -13.22
N GLN A 569 -5.96 33.25 -13.56
CA GLN A 569 -7.20 33.45 -12.81
C GLN A 569 -7.86 32.13 -12.39
N SER A 570 -7.47 30.97 -12.94
CA SER A 570 -8.05 29.70 -12.49
C SER A 570 -7.41 29.17 -11.22
N ARG A 571 -8.21 28.39 -10.48
CA ARG A 571 -7.80 27.64 -9.27
C ARG A 571 -6.74 26.55 -9.52
N HIS A 572 -6.40 26.25 -10.77
CA HIS A 572 -5.37 25.27 -11.11
C HIS A 572 -3.96 25.86 -11.01
N VAL A 573 -3.84 27.19 -10.96
CA VAL A 573 -2.58 27.89 -10.71
C VAL A 573 -2.30 27.88 -9.21
N LYS A 574 -1.42 26.96 -8.82
CA LYS A 574 -0.96 26.79 -7.44
C LYS A 574 0.25 27.69 -7.21
N LYS A 575 0.09 28.69 -6.34
CA LYS A 575 1.23 29.40 -5.78
C LYS A 575 2.01 28.44 -4.88
N MET A 576 3.20 28.04 -5.34
CA MET A 576 4.12 27.20 -4.58
C MET A 576 5.27 28.06 -4.06
N THR A 577 5.47 28.07 -2.75
CA THR A 577 6.61 28.79 -2.17
C THR A 577 7.84 27.87 -2.18
N THR A 578 8.64 27.95 -3.24
CA THR A 578 10.01 27.39 -3.24
C THR A 578 11.00 28.46 -2.80
N LEU A 579 11.92 28.08 -1.92
CA LEU A 579 12.96 28.94 -1.35
C LEU A 579 14.27 28.14 -1.25
N PRO A 580 15.44 28.76 -1.06
CA PRO A 580 16.71 28.01 -0.92
C PRO A 580 16.70 26.95 0.20
N TRP A 581 15.83 27.13 1.20
CA TRP A 581 15.61 26.24 2.33
C TRP A 581 14.30 25.43 2.24
N LEU A 582 13.46 25.60 1.21
CA LEU A 582 12.19 24.89 1.05
C LEU A 582 12.01 24.43 -0.40
N GLN A 583 12.10 23.14 -0.64
CA GLN A 583 12.13 22.56 -1.98
C GLN A 583 11.37 21.24 -2.02
N PHE A 584 10.94 20.83 -3.21
CA PHE A 584 10.30 19.54 -3.44
C PHE A 584 10.89 18.86 -4.68
N SER A 585 10.58 17.58 -4.84
CA SER A 585 10.89 16.86 -6.08
C SER A 585 9.82 15.79 -6.27
N GLU A 586 9.28 15.73 -7.48
CA GLU A 586 8.20 14.80 -7.81
C GLU A 586 8.35 14.20 -9.21
N THR A 587 7.73 13.05 -9.44
CA THR A 587 7.65 12.36 -10.74
C THR A 587 6.53 11.32 -10.72
N MET A 588 5.96 11.06 -11.89
CA MET A 588 4.94 10.01 -12.06
C MET A 588 5.51 8.60 -11.85
N GLY A 589 6.85 8.45 -11.88
CA GLY A 589 7.51 7.16 -11.64
C GLY A 589 7.24 6.19 -12.78
N VAL A 590 6.73 5.00 -12.49
CA VAL A 590 6.30 4.02 -13.51
C VAL A 590 4.77 3.90 -13.63
N ARG A 591 4.01 4.70 -12.87
CA ARG A 591 2.55 4.78 -13.00
C ARG A 591 2.19 5.46 -14.34
N ASN A 592 0.93 5.32 -14.75
CA ASN A 592 0.37 5.99 -15.93
C ASN A 592 -0.32 7.33 -15.62
N LYS A 593 -0.51 7.65 -14.34
CA LYS A 593 -1.05 8.92 -13.82
C LYS A 593 -0.26 9.33 -12.59
N MET A 594 -0.17 10.64 -12.37
CA MET A 594 0.32 11.25 -11.14
C MET A 594 -0.88 11.45 -10.19
N GLU A 595 -1.15 10.48 -9.32
CA GLU A 595 -2.27 10.52 -8.37
C GLU A 595 -1.99 11.52 -7.23
N ASP A 596 -0.73 11.68 -6.84
CA ASP A 596 -0.25 12.64 -5.84
C ASP A 596 -0.63 14.10 -6.12
N SER A 597 -0.63 14.92 -5.06
CA SER A 597 -0.77 16.38 -5.10
C SER A 597 -0.12 17.06 -3.90
N LEU A 598 0.57 18.17 -4.17
CA LEU A 598 1.30 18.94 -3.16
C LEU A 598 0.59 20.26 -2.80
N ALA A 599 0.80 20.71 -1.55
CA ALA A 599 0.53 22.07 -1.10
C ALA A 599 1.76 22.57 -0.30
N ILE A 600 2.40 23.66 -0.75
CA ILE A 600 3.66 24.16 -0.18
C ILE A 600 3.60 25.68 -0.11
N ASN A 601 3.43 26.22 1.09
CA ASN A 601 3.28 27.65 1.34
C ASN A 601 4.03 28.05 2.61
N ALA A 602 5.23 28.61 2.46
CA ALA A 602 5.86 29.35 3.56
C ALA A 602 5.11 30.66 3.83
N PHE A 603 5.07 31.07 5.08
CA PHE A 603 4.39 32.29 5.56
C PHE A 603 2.91 32.36 5.14
N ILE A 604 2.22 31.21 5.12
CA ILE A 604 0.78 31.13 4.79
C ILE A 604 -0.06 31.96 5.77
N ASN A 605 0.44 32.14 7.00
CA ASN A 605 -0.20 32.95 8.02
C ASN A 605 0.84 33.42 9.04
N GLY A 606 1.24 34.69 8.95
CA GLY A 606 2.37 35.19 9.74
C GLY A 606 3.63 34.35 9.51
N ASP A 607 4.35 34.04 10.58
CA ASP A 607 5.56 33.21 10.55
C ASP A 607 5.29 31.69 10.47
N VAL A 608 4.05 31.26 10.22
CA VAL A 608 3.69 29.84 10.02
C VAL A 608 3.79 29.46 8.54
N ASP A 609 4.43 28.33 8.28
CA ASP A 609 4.47 27.63 7.00
C ASP A 609 3.53 26.42 7.01
N LEU A 610 3.05 26.03 5.83
CA LEU A 610 2.29 24.81 5.58
C LEU A 610 2.97 24.00 4.46
N TYR A 611 3.23 22.73 4.74
CA TYR A 611 3.68 21.75 3.76
C TYR A 611 2.77 20.52 3.84
N THR A 612 2.29 20.01 2.71
CA THR A 612 1.43 18.83 2.70
C THR A 612 1.62 18.00 1.44
N ILE A 613 1.75 16.70 1.65
CA ILE A 613 1.61 15.69 0.60
C ILE A 613 0.24 15.04 0.74
N PHE A 614 -0.50 15.02 -0.35
CA PHE A 614 -1.65 14.14 -0.56
C PHE A 614 -1.24 13.09 -1.58
N ASP A 615 -1.08 11.86 -1.12
CA ASP A 615 -0.70 10.71 -1.94
C ASP A 615 -2.00 9.96 -2.27
N GLY A 616 -2.27 9.84 -3.57
CA GLY A 616 -3.61 9.55 -4.11
C GLY A 616 -3.73 8.10 -4.58
N HIS A 617 -4.90 7.49 -4.39
CA HIS A 617 -5.13 6.12 -4.87
C HIS A 617 -6.46 5.96 -5.62
N ARG A 618 -6.41 5.20 -6.72
CA ARG A 618 -7.55 4.88 -7.61
C ARG A 618 -8.13 6.08 -8.38
N GLY A 619 -7.39 7.17 -8.41
CA GLY A 619 -7.78 8.46 -8.92
C GLY A 619 -6.97 9.58 -8.26
N ASN A 620 -7.28 10.81 -8.64
CA ASN A 620 -6.53 12.00 -8.25
C ASN A 620 -7.44 13.19 -7.86
N MET A 621 -8.75 12.95 -7.74
CA MET A 621 -9.74 13.99 -7.45
C MET A 621 -9.68 14.38 -5.98
N THR A 622 -9.63 13.41 -5.07
CA THR A 622 -9.48 13.63 -3.63
C THR A 622 -8.18 14.38 -3.30
N SER A 623 -7.03 13.91 -3.79
CA SER A 623 -5.72 14.54 -3.57
C SER A 623 -5.63 15.95 -4.16
N ALA A 624 -6.05 16.14 -5.42
CA ALA A 624 -6.04 17.44 -6.06
C ALA A 624 -6.96 18.45 -5.36
N PHE A 625 -8.20 18.07 -5.03
CA PHE A 625 -9.12 18.95 -4.30
C PHE A 625 -8.58 19.30 -2.91
N ALA A 626 -8.10 18.31 -2.15
CA ALA A 626 -7.61 18.53 -0.80
C ALA A 626 -6.41 19.48 -0.76
N SER A 627 -5.49 19.36 -1.73
CA SER A 627 -4.32 20.23 -1.85
C SER A 627 -4.65 21.71 -2.11
N LEU A 628 -5.80 22.01 -2.72
CA LEU A 628 -6.29 23.38 -2.89
C LEU A 628 -7.05 23.86 -1.64
N TYR A 629 -8.03 23.08 -1.20
CA TYR A 629 -8.94 23.47 -0.12
C TYR A 629 -8.25 23.64 1.25
N LEU A 630 -7.16 22.90 1.50
CA LEU A 630 -6.39 23.02 2.72
C LEU A 630 -5.74 24.42 2.85
N VAL A 631 -5.16 24.92 1.75
CA VAL A 631 -4.51 26.24 1.69
C VAL A 631 -5.54 27.34 1.97
N ASP A 632 -6.66 27.34 1.25
CA ASP A 632 -7.75 28.31 1.44
C ASP A 632 -8.30 28.34 2.87
N THR A 633 -8.30 27.18 3.55
CA THR A 633 -8.82 27.07 4.93
C THR A 633 -7.81 27.52 5.99
N PHE A 634 -6.51 27.56 5.67
CA PHE A 634 -5.43 27.99 6.58
C PHE A 634 -5.31 29.52 6.73
N VAL A 635 -5.77 30.27 5.73
CA VAL A 635 -5.71 31.74 5.72
C VAL A 635 -6.79 32.32 6.63
N SER A 636 -6.47 32.49 7.91
CA SER A 636 -7.36 33.06 8.93
C SER A 636 -6.64 34.11 9.78
N PRO A 637 -7.08 35.37 9.84
CA PRO A 637 -6.31 36.49 10.44
C PRO A 637 -6.13 36.43 11.98
N ARG A 638 -6.49 35.33 12.64
CA ARG A 638 -6.27 35.04 14.07
C ARG A 638 -5.91 33.56 14.29
N LEU A 639 -4.99 33.03 13.50
CA LEU A 639 -4.51 31.64 13.65
C LEU A 639 -3.60 31.54 14.88
N LYS A 640 -3.80 30.51 15.71
CA LYS A 640 -2.83 30.07 16.74
C LYS A 640 -2.43 28.64 16.42
N LEU A 641 -1.14 28.38 16.26
CA LEU A 641 -0.61 27.08 15.84
C LEU A 641 -0.78 26.03 16.95
N THR A 642 -1.94 25.37 16.94
CA THR A 642 -2.37 24.40 17.96
C THR A 642 -2.93 23.14 17.31
N LYS A 643 -2.80 21.99 17.99
CA LYS A 643 -3.39 20.72 17.52
C LYS A 643 -4.89 20.84 17.20
N ASN A 644 -5.63 21.57 18.04
CA ASN A 644 -7.07 21.82 17.88
C ASN A 644 -7.38 22.69 16.65
N TYR A 645 -6.55 23.67 16.29
CA TYR A 645 -6.72 24.41 15.03
C TYR A 645 -6.56 23.47 13.83
N ILE A 646 -5.47 22.70 13.78
CA ILE A 646 -5.19 21.74 12.70
C ILE A 646 -6.30 20.70 12.57
N TYR A 647 -6.78 20.13 13.69
CA TYR A 647 -7.92 19.21 13.72
C TYR A 647 -9.18 19.83 13.11
N ARG A 648 -9.52 21.08 13.46
CA ARG A 648 -10.70 21.78 12.92
C ARG A 648 -10.59 22.02 11.41
N VAL A 649 -9.41 22.36 10.91
CA VAL A 649 -9.13 22.53 9.47
C VAL A 649 -9.37 21.22 8.73
N ILE A 650 -8.76 20.12 9.17
CA ILE A 650 -8.90 18.81 8.54
C ILE A 650 -10.35 18.30 8.63
N LYS A 651 -11.01 18.45 9.78
CA LYS A 651 -12.43 18.10 9.94
C LYS A 651 -13.36 18.87 8.98
N LYS A 652 -13.00 20.10 8.61
CA LYS A 652 -13.71 20.89 7.59
C LYS A 652 -13.45 20.34 6.18
N LEU A 653 -12.19 20.03 5.86
CA LEU A 653 -11.81 19.36 4.61
C LEU A 653 -12.56 18.04 4.43
N ASN A 654 -12.57 17.16 5.44
CA ASN A 654 -13.27 15.88 5.40
C ASN A 654 -14.78 16.04 5.15
N ARG A 655 -15.43 17.01 5.80
CA ARG A 655 -16.84 17.33 5.55
C ARG A 655 -17.08 17.75 4.09
N CYS A 656 -16.18 18.54 3.52
CA CYS A 656 -16.26 18.97 2.12
C CYS A 656 -15.91 17.84 1.12
N LEU A 657 -15.09 16.86 1.49
CA LEU A 657 -14.86 15.65 0.71
C LEU A 657 -16.08 14.72 0.75
N ARG A 658 -16.70 14.53 1.92
CA ARG A 658 -17.93 13.72 2.08
C ARG A 658 -19.06 14.21 1.18
N SER A 659 -19.23 15.52 1.02
CA SER A 659 -20.25 16.10 0.13
C SER A 659 -19.92 16.03 -1.37
N ARG A 660 -18.73 15.52 -1.76
CA ARG A 660 -18.30 15.40 -3.16
C ARG A 660 -18.46 14.01 -3.74
N CYS A 661 -18.57 12.99 -2.87
CA CYS A 661 -18.76 11.59 -3.26
C CYS A 661 -17.77 11.10 -4.34
N TYR A 662 -16.51 11.50 -4.25
CA TYR A 662 -15.46 10.96 -5.11
C TYR A 662 -15.31 9.44 -4.90
N ALA A 663 -14.95 8.73 -5.97
CA ALA A 663 -14.75 7.28 -5.97
C ALA A 663 -13.30 6.87 -5.65
N ASP A 664 -12.42 7.86 -5.53
CA ASP A 664 -11.01 7.71 -5.14
C ASP A 664 -10.78 8.17 -3.70
N GLY A 665 -9.55 7.99 -3.22
CA GLY A 665 -9.13 8.46 -1.91
C GLY A 665 -7.70 8.97 -1.92
N ALA A 666 -7.24 9.42 -0.76
CA ALA A 666 -5.86 9.85 -0.58
C ALA A 666 -5.39 9.64 0.87
N THR A 667 -4.10 9.37 1.03
CA THR A 667 -3.37 9.56 2.28
C THR A 667 -2.96 11.04 2.40
N MET A 668 -2.51 11.45 3.59
CA MET A 668 -2.14 12.84 3.85
C MET A 668 -1.03 12.90 4.89
N ALA A 669 0.05 13.63 4.58
CA ALA A 669 1.09 14.03 5.52
C ALA A 669 1.18 15.56 5.56
N THR A 670 0.50 16.19 6.51
CA THR A 670 0.48 17.65 6.73
C THR A 670 1.48 18.06 7.80
N VAL A 671 2.21 19.15 7.57
CA VAL A 671 3.11 19.81 8.50
C VAL A 671 2.79 21.30 8.54
N ALA A 672 2.54 21.84 9.73
CA ALA A 672 2.48 23.27 9.99
C ALA A 672 3.64 23.67 10.93
N PHE A 673 4.43 24.67 10.56
CA PHE A 673 5.73 24.94 11.18
C PHE A 673 6.02 26.44 11.32
N ASN A 674 6.42 26.91 12.52
CA ASN A 674 6.75 28.33 12.75
C ASN A 674 8.24 28.62 12.96
N GLY A 675 9.14 27.65 12.73
CA GLY A 675 10.57 27.78 13.00
C GLY A 675 11.02 27.19 14.35
N LYS A 676 10.13 27.12 15.35
CA LYS A 676 10.43 26.53 16.68
C LYS A 676 9.60 25.28 16.97
N LYS A 677 8.35 25.27 16.50
CA LYS A 677 7.34 24.26 16.80
C LYS A 677 6.74 23.74 15.51
N LEU A 678 6.71 22.43 15.39
CA LEU A 678 6.13 21.65 14.32
C LEU A 678 4.85 20.99 14.85
N ILE A 679 3.74 21.11 14.10
CA ILE A 679 2.54 20.29 14.29
C ILE A 679 2.33 19.49 13.01
N SER A 680 2.42 18.18 13.11
CA SER A 680 2.09 17.27 12.00
C SER A 680 0.70 16.69 12.19
N ALA A 681 -0.04 16.53 11.10
CA ALA A 681 -1.30 15.79 11.08
C ALA A 681 -1.30 14.83 9.90
N HIS A 682 -1.54 13.54 10.16
CA HIS A 682 -1.39 12.50 9.15
C HIS A 682 -2.49 11.44 9.18
N VAL A 683 -2.75 10.89 8.00
CA VAL A 683 -3.78 9.89 7.69
C VAL A 683 -3.17 8.98 6.62
N GLY A 684 -3.14 7.66 6.85
CA GLY A 684 -2.50 6.70 5.94
C GLY A 684 -0.99 6.55 6.16
N ASP A 685 -0.25 6.26 5.10
CA ASP A 685 1.17 5.86 5.10
C ASP A 685 2.15 6.79 4.35
N ALA A 686 1.69 7.94 3.85
CA ALA A 686 2.56 9.08 3.63
C ALA A 686 3.14 9.56 4.98
N ARG A 687 4.45 9.83 5.05
CA ARG A 687 5.18 9.99 6.31
C ARG A 687 6.03 11.27 6.34
N THR A 688 6.16 11.87 7.52
CA THR A 688 7.04 13.00 7.82
C THR A 688 8.13 12.61 8.82
N LEU A 689 9.37 13.02 8.56
CA LEU A 689 10.54 12.88 9.42
C LEU A 689 11.07 14.26 9.83
N VAL A 690 11.66 14.36 11.02
CA VAL A 690 12.69 15.37 11.33
C VAL A 690 14.02 14.65 11.48
N VAL A 691 15.06 15.18 10.84
CA VAL A 691 16.40 14.60 10.80
C VAL A 691 17.44 15.62 11.27
N ASP A 692 18.36 15.19 12.12
CA ASP A 692 19.49 16.00 12.59
C ASP A 692 20.62 16.11 11.54
N GLU A 693 21.67 16.87 11.87
CA GLU A 693 22.85 17.02 10.99
C GLU A 693 23.64 15.73 10.78
N ALA A 694 23.59 14.78 11.72
CA ALA A 694 24.27 13.50 11.64
C ALA A 694 23.49 12.46 10.81
N GLY A 695 22.22 12.73 10.49
CA GLY A 695 21.33 11.82 9.79
C GLY A 695 20.50 10.94 10.72
N LYS A 696 20.46 11.23 12.02
CA LYS A 696 19.59 10.55 12.97
C LYS A 696 18.18 11.11 12.87
N ILE A 697 17.19 10.23 12.97
CA ILE A 697 15.77 10.60 13.01
C ILE A 697 15.42 11.09 14.42
N SER A 698 15.07 12.37 14.54
CA SER A 698 14.63 13.00 15.80
C SER A 698 13.12 12.85 16.02
N PHE A 699 12.35 12.84 14.93
CA PHE A 699 10.90 12.66 14.92
C PHE A 699 10.46 11.90 13.67
N THR A 700 9.40 11.11 13.79
CA THR A 700 8.71 10.47 12.66
C THR A 700 7.22 10.39 12.95
N THR A 701 6.38 10.57 11.93
CA THR A 701 4.99 10.09 11.97
C THR A 701 4.96 8.56 11.86
N ILE A 702 3.82 7.94 12.16
CA ILE A 702 3.65 6.48 12.15
C ILE A 702 2.71 6.12 10.99
N ASP A 703 3.08 5.13 10.18
CA ASP A 703 2.20 4.65 9.12
C ASP A 703 0.92 4.04 9.73
N HIS A 704 -0.22 4.31 9.12
CA HIS A 704 -1.48 3.66 9.49
C HIS A 704 -1.72 2.42 8.62
N LYS A 705 -0.85 1.40 8.60
CA LYS A 705 -1.09 0.22 7.74
C LYS A 705 -2.13 -0.67 8.39
N ALA A 706 -3.07 -1.20 7.62
CA ALA A 706 -4.10 -2.09 8.17
C ALA A 706 -3.53 -3.38 8.81
N THR A 707 -2.25 -3.71 8.56
CA THR A 707 -1.54 -4.82 9.22
C THR A 707 -0.92 -4.47 10.57
N ASP A 708 -0.88 -3.20 10.97
CA ASP A 708 -0.29 -2.77 12.23
C ASP A 708 -1.24 -3.04 13.40
N ARG A 709 -0.66 -3.45 14.53
CA ARG A 709 -1.38 -3.91 15.73
C ARG A 709 -2.48 -2.94 16.18
N LEU A 710 -2.15 -1.66 16.29
CA LEU A 710 -3.07 -0.64 16.76
C LEU A 710 -4.22 -0.42 15.77
N GLU A 711 -3.93 -0.44 14.47
CA GLU A 711 -4.92 -0.24 13.43
C GLU A 711 -5.84 -1.45 13.26
N PHE A 712 -5.35 -2.70 13.23
CA PHE A 712 -6.27 -3.84 13.12
C PHE A 712 -7.10 -4.08 14.38
N GLU A 713 -6.59 -3.75 15.57
CA GLU A 713 -7.40 -3.77 16.80
C GLU A 713 -8.45 -2.65 16.80
N ARG A 714 -8.13 -1.44 16.33
CA ARG A 714 -9.11 -0.37 16.11
C ARG A 714 -10.18 -0.81 15.09
N ILE A 715 -9.77 -1.29 13.92
CA ILE A 715 -10.66 -1.77 12.85
C ILE A 715 -11.60 -2.86 13.37
N HIS A 716 -11.10 -3.82 14.14
CA HIS A 716 -11.90 -4.87 14.76
C HIS A 716 -12.92 -4.33 15.78
N ASN A 717 -12.50 -3.41 16.64
CA ASN A 717 -13.39 -2.73 17.60
C ASN A 717 -14.48 -1.88 16.92
N GLU A 718 -14.22 -1.35 15.72
CA GLU A 718 -15.19 -0.65 14.87
C GLU A 718 -16.05 -1.62 14.02
N GLY A 719 -15.93 -2.93 14.21
CA GLY A 719 -16.69 -3.95 13.49
C GLY A 719 -16.21 -4.22 12.06
N GLY A 720 -15.01 -3.77 11.70
CA GLY A 720 -14.33 -4.11 10.46
C GLY A 720 -13.45 -5.37 10.56
N ARG A 721 -12.72 -5.69 9.49
CA ARG A 721 -11.73 -6.78 9.49
C ARG A 721 -10.57 -6.54 8.52
N VAL A 722 -9.44 -7.20 8.73
CA VAL A 722 -8.24 -7.08 7.90
C VAL A 722 -7.99 -8.37 7.12
N GLN A 723 -8.14 -8.32 5.81
CA GLN A 723 -8.02 -9.48 4.92
C GLN A 723 -6.96 -9.19 3.85
N ASN A 724 -6.00 -10.11 3.68
CA ASN A 724 -4.87 -9.95 2.75
C ASN A 724 -4.10 -8.63 2.96
N GLY A 725 -3.98 -8.17 4.21
CA GLY A 725 -3.31 -6.92 4.57
C GLY A 725 -4.10 -5.64 4.25
N ARG A 726 -5.41 -5.74 4.00
CA ARG A 726 -6.29 -4.61 3.64
C ARG A 726 -7.59 -4.62 4.43
N ILE A 727 -8.15 -3.46 4.77
CA ILE A 727 -9.50 -3.36 5.35
C ILE A 727 -10.51 -3.99 4.38
N HIS A 728 -11.22 -5.03 4.82
CA HIS A 728 -12.14 -5.84 4.01
C HIS A 728 -11.55 -6.38 2.68
N GLY A 729 -10.22 -6.43 2.52
CA GLY A 729 -9.56 -6.75 1.26
C GLY A 729 -9.46 -5.59 0.25
N ILE A 730 -9.98 -4.40 0.60
CA ILE A 730 -10.21 -3.26 -0.29
C ILE A 730 -9.10 -2.21 -0.14
N LEU A 731 -8.94 -1.63 1.06
CA LEU A 731 -8.08 -0.47 1.33
C LEU A 731 -6.80 -0.88 2.09
N ALA A 732 -5.63 -0.42 1.67
CA ALA A 732 -4.35 -0.76 2.30
C ALA A 732 -4.07 0.00 3.61
N PRO A 733 -4.17 1.35 3.65
CA PRO A 733 -4.13 2.06 4.91
C PRO A 733 -5.39 1.79 5.74
N GLY A 734 -5.24 1.80 7.07
CA GLY A 734 -6.32 1.79 8.06
C GLY A 734 -7.11 3.11 8.10
N ARG A 735 -6.50 4.19 7.62
CA ARG A 735 -7.05 5.55 7.62
C ARG A 735 -6.82 6.24 6.27
N SER A 736 -7.85 6.88 5.70
CA SER A 736 -7.74 7.64 4.45
C SER A 736 -8.74 8.80 4.37
N LEU A 737 -8.46 9.74 3.48
CA LEU A 737 -9.41 10.73 2.99
C LEU A 737 -10.17 10.16 1.79
N GLY A 738 -11.46 10.48 1.64
CA GLY A 738 -12.26 10.11 0.45
C GLY A 738 -12.95 8.74 0.53
N ASP A 739 -12.30 7.69 1.04
CA ASP A 739 -12.88 6.33 1.11
C ASP A 739 -13.94 6.14 2.23
N PHE A 740 -14.90 7.05 2.33
CA PHE A 740 -16.00 7.01 3.32
C PHE A 740 -16.95 5.82 3.14
N HIS A 741 -16.83 5.10 2.02
CA HIS A 741 -17.60 3.89 1.68
C HIS A 741 -16.99 2.60 2.27
N VAL A 742 -15.81 2.66 2.87
CA VAL A 742 -15.12 1.51 3.49
C VAL A 742 -15.42 1.47 4.99
N LEU A 743 -16.10 0.42 5.45
CA LEU A 743 -16.37 0.21 6.87
C LEU A 743 -15.05 0.13 7.69
N ALA A 744 -15.04 0.74 8.87
CA ALA A 744 -13.89 0.86 9.78
C ALA A 744 -12.62 1.57 9.23
N ASN A 745 -12.72 2.19 8.04
CA ASN A 745 -11.79 3.23 7.65
C ASN A 745 -12.03 4.48 8.49
N SER A 746 -10.97 5.09 9.02
CA SER A 746 -11.05 6.36 9.76
C SER A 746 -10.49 7.51 8.93
N ASP A 747 -11.20 8.63 8.92
CA ASP A 747 -10.70 9.91 8.39
C ASP A 747 -10.14 10.81 9.50
N GLU A 748 -9.98 10.31 10.73
CA GLU A 748 -9.41 11.07 11.85
C GLU A 748 -7.87 11.07 11.83
N PRO A 749 -7.23 12.25 11.71
CA PRO A 749 -5.78 12.35 11.66
C PRO A 749 -5.13 12.10 13.03
N GLU A 750 -4.00 11.40 13.04
CA GLU A 750 -3.10 11.46 14.20
C GLU A 750 -2.34 12.79 14.15
N ILE A 751 -2.42 13.56 15.25
CA ILE A 751 -1.84 14.91 15.35
C ILE A 751 -0.75 14.95 16.42
N ASN A 752 0.48 15.10 15.97
CA ASN A 752 1.68 15.20 16.80
C ASN A 752 2.19 16.63 16.88
N GLU A 753 2.85 16.95 17.99
CA GLU A 753 3.50 18.23 18.23
C GLU A 753 4.93 17.95 18.63
N TYR A 754 5.86 18.69 18.02
CA TYR A 754 7.29 18.51 18.18
C TYR A 754 7.96 19.87 18.32
N LEU A 755 8.81 20.02 19.34
CA LEU A 755 9.65 21.19 19.53
C LEU A 755 11.01 20.90 18.91
N VAL A 756 11.44 21.78 18.00
CA VAL A 756 12.71 21.66 17.28
C VAL A 756 13.88 21.70 18.26
N GLN A 757 14.78 20.74 18.13
CA GLN A 757 16.02 20.63 18.91
C GLN A 757 17.17 21.31 18.16
N GLU A 758 18.21 21.73 18.88
CA GLU A 758 19.38 22.44 18.31
C GLU A 758 20.11 21.66 17.20
N GLY A 759 20.10 20.33 17.28
CA GLY A 759 20.68 19.43 16.28
C GLY A 759 19.83 19.25 15.02
N ASP A 760 18.54 19.55 15.06
CA ASP A 760 17.62 19.31 13.94
C ASP A 760 17.96 20.20 12.75
N LYS A 761 17.89 19.62 11.54
CA LYS A 761 18.21 20.34 10.30
C LYS A 761 17.20 20.15 9.21
N TRP A 762 16.61 18.96 9.07
CA TRP A 762 15.72 18.66 7.95
C TRP A 762 14.31 18.30 8.43
N ILE A 763 13.28 18.89 7.82
CA ILE A 763 11.95 18.29 7.78
C ILE A 763 11.82 17.61 6.41
N ILE A 764 11.40 16.35 6.37
CA ILE A 764 11.24 15.57 5.15
C ILE A 764 9.86 14.91 5.16
N SER A 765 8.97 15.28 4.24
CA SER A 765 7.70 14.59 4.02
C SER A 765 7.74 13.87 2.68
N ALA A 766 7.25 12.62 2.60
CA ALA A 766 7.18 11.86 1.36
C ALA A 766 5.98 10.89 1.29
N CYS A 767 5.58 10.51 0.07
CA CYS A 767 4.55 9.49 -0.22
C CYS A 767 5.04 8.05 0.04
N ASP A 768 4.11 7.08 0.00
CA ASP A 768 4.41 5.66 0.17
C ASP A 768 5.47 5.14 -0.82
N GLY A 769 5.44 5.59 -2.08
CA GLY A 769 6.37 5.21 -3.14
C GLY A 769 7.84 5.50 -2.84
N ILE A 770 8.13 6.43 -1.93
CA ILE A 770 9.47 6.64 -1.38
C ILE A 770 9.78 5.61 -0.29
N PHE A 771 8.89 5.46 0.69
CA PHE A 771 9.09 4.65 1.90
C PHE A 771 8.96 3.14 1.70
N ASP A 772 8.34 2.69 0.61
CA ASP A 772 8.26 1.28 0.21
C ASP A 772 9.63 0.72 -0.24
N VAL A 773 10.57 1.60 -0.60
CA VAL A 773 11.91 1.22 -1.12
C VAL A 773 13.09 1.94 -0.43
N LEU A 774 12.83 2.92 0.44
CA LEU A 774 13.83 3.58 1.30
C LEU A 774 13.39 3.52 2.76
N SER A 775 14.26 2.99 3.63
CA SER A 775 14.05 3.07 5.07
C SER A 775 14.28 4.50 5.61
N ASN A 776 13.79 4.77 6.83
CA ASN A 776 14.01 6.04 7.50
C ASN A 776 15.52 6.32 7.70
N GLU A 777 16.27 5.29 8.09
CA GLU A 777 17.72 5.34 8.33
C GLU A 777 18.48 5.71 7.06
N GLU A 778 18.06 5.20 5.90
CA GLU A 778 18.65 5.56 4.61
C GLU A 778 18.37 7.01 4.24
N ILE A 779 17.14 7.50 4.46
CA ILE A 779 16.79 8.90 4.23
C ILE A 779 17.64 9.79 5.15
N GLY A 780 17.85 9.38 6.40
CA GLY A 780 18.80 9.99 7.33
C GLY A 780 20.25 10.02 6.79
N GLU A 781 20.74 8.89 6.28
CA GLU A 781 22.06 8.78 5.64
C GLU A 781 22.23 9.64 4.39
N ILE A 782 21.16 9.88 3.61
CA ILE A 782 21.18 10.77 2.45
C ILE A 782 21.18 12.23 2.94
N ALA A 783 20.36 12.54 3.95
CA ALA A 783 20.21 13.86 4.53
C ALA A 783 21.48 14.38 5.22
N SER A 784 22.24 13.53 5.90
CA SER A 784 23.53 13.91 6.52
C SER A 784 24.58 14.34 5.49
N LYS A 785 24.49 13.82 4.26
CA LYS A 785 25.41 14.12 3.14
C LYS A 785 24.91 15.30 2.28
N ALA A 786 23.69 15.80 2.52
CA ALA A 786 23.05 16.82 1.69
C ALA A 786 23.50 18.26 2.02
N LYS A 787 23.59 19.08 0.97
CA LYS A 787 24.07 20.47 1.06
C LYS A 787 22.96 21.54 1.06
N ASN A 788 21.76 21.21 0.57
CA ASN A 788 20.58 22.06 0.55
C ASN A 788 19.32 21.22 0.30
N ALA A 789 18.14 21.79 0.55
CA ALA A 789 16.86 21.11 0.48
C ALA A 789 16.57 20.49 -0.90
N GLY A 790 16.75 21.24 -1.98
CA GLY A 790 16.42 20.76 -3.33
C GLY A 790 17.28 19.59 -3.77
N ARG A 791 18.58 19.61 -3.44
CA ARG A 791 19.47 18.47 -3.67
C ARG A 791 19.03 17.23 -2.90
N LEU A 792 18.56 17.38 -1.66
CA LEU A 792 18.07 16.27 -0.84
C LEU A 792 16.77 15.69 -1.40
N ALA A 793 15.81 16.55 -1.76
CA ALA A 793 14.53 16.13 -2.37
C ALA A 793 14.76 15.30 -3.65
N THR A 794 15.59 15.81 -4.57
CA THR A 794 15.96 15.09 -5.79
C THR A 794 16.78 13.83 -5.53
N ASP A 795 17.61 13.79 -4.47
CA ASP A 795 18.33 12.57 -4.10
C ASP A 795 17.39 11.48 -3.61
N ILE A 796 16.42 11.82 -2.76
CA ILE A 796 15.41 10.88 -2.25
C ILE A 796 14.53 10.35 -3.39
N LYS A 797 13.95 11.23 -4.23
CA LYS A 797 13.16 10.87 -5.42
C LYS A 797 13.90 9.86 -6.32
N ASN A 798 15.13 10.21 -6.70
CA ASN A 798 15.91 9.40 -7.63
C ASN A 798 16.39 8.09 -7.01
N LEU A 799 16.70 8.07 -5.72
CA LEU A 799 17.09 6.83 -5.03
C LEU A 799 15.91 5.86 -4.94
N ALA A 800 14.70 6.34 -4.65
CA ALA A 800 13.50 5.51 -4.68
C ALA A 800 13.21 4.95 -6.09
N TYR A 801 13.26 5.78 -7.14
CA TYR A 801 13.11 5.29 -8.52
C TYR A 801 14.20 4.27 -8.88
N THR A 802 15.47 4.54 -8.52
CA THR A 802 16.54 3.57 -8.78
C THR A 802 16.28 2.25 -8.08
N LYS A 803 15.64 2.21 -6.91
CA LYS A 803 15.35 0.99 -6.15
C LYS A 803 14.04 0.30 -6.55
N TYR A 804 13.54 0.56 -7.75
CA TYR A 804 12.33 -0.05 -8.30
C TYR A 804 11.05 0.33 -7.55
N SER A 805 10.93 1.57 -7.08
CA SER A 805 9.60 2.05 -6.70
C SER A 805 8.65 1.92 -7.89
N THR A 806 7.49 1.34 -7.64
CA THR A 806 6.44 1.14 -8.64
C THR A 806 5.39 2.26 -8.64
N ASP A 807 5.58 3.28 -7.81
CA ASP A 807 4.56 4.29 -7.53
C ASP A 807 4.89 5.68 -8.04
N ASN A 808 3.98 6.63 -7.79
CA ASN A 808 4.31 8.04 -7.81
C ASN A 808 5.33 8.35 -6.72
N LEU A 809 6.20 9.32 -7.00
CA LEU A 809 7.28 9.68 -6.09
C LEU A 809 7.21 11.17 -5.84
N SER A 810 6.88 11.53 -4.61
CA SER A 810 6.74 12.91 -4.14
C SER A 810 7.47 13.09 -2.82
N VAL A 811 8.30 14.12 -2.73
CA VAL A 811 9.03 14.47 -1.51
C VAL A 811 9.17 15.98 -1.35
N ILE A 812 8.90 16.48 -0.14
CA ILE A 812 9.13 17.85 0.30
C ILE A 812 10.27 17.86 1.31
N VAL A 813 11.20 18.80 1.19
CA VAL A 813 12.34 18.98 2.10
C VAL A 813 12.44 20.43 2.56
N VAL A 814 12.67 20.60 3.86
CA VAL A 814 12.84 21.89 4.53
C VAL A 814 14.16 21.89 5.29
N ASP A 815 15.00 22.90 5.07
CA ASP A 815 16.21 23.18 5.85
C ASP A 815 15.85 24.14 7.00
N ILE A 816 15.68 23.57 8.20
CA ILE A 816 15.27 24.27 9.42
C ILE A 816 16.27 25.39 9.75
N LYS A 817 17.57 25.12 9.65
CA LYS A 817 18.62 26.04 10.06
C LYS A 817 18.82 27.20 9.08
N ASN A 818 18.54 26.97 7.80
CA ASN A 818 18.56 28.02 6.78
C ASN A 818 17.20 28.72 6.57
N ARG A 819 16.15 28.37 7.34
CA ARG A 819 14.86 29.06 7.31
C ARG A 819 15.02 30.52 7.73
N LYS A 820 14.56 31.44 6.88
CA LYS A 820 14.59 32.89 7.11
C LYS A 820 13.20 33.47 6.96
N VAL A 821 12.68 34.07 8.03
CA VAL A 821 11.43 34.84 8.04
C VAL A 821 11.75 36.26 7.54
N PRO A 822 11.03 36.82 6.56
CA PRO A 822 11.15 38.22 6.16
C PRO A 822 10.74 39.20 7.27
N ASP A 823 11.37 40.38 7.34
CA ASP A 823 11.13 41.37 8.40
C ASP A 823 9.70 41.96 8.41
N ASP A 824 8.98 41.89 7.29
CA ASP A 824 7.59 42.33 7.13
C ASP A 824 6.56 41.28 7.59
N VAL A 825 6.98 40.04 7.86
CA VAL A 825 6.11 38.95 8.30
C VAL A 825 5.91 39.00 9.83
N LYS A 826 4.65 39.14 10.25
CA LYS A 826 4.29 39.17 11.68
C LYS A 826 4.44 37.79 12.33
N HIS A 827 5.17 37.73 13.44
CA HIS A 827 5.15 36.58 14.34
C HIS A 827 3.79 36.41 15.02
N ILE A 828 3.32 35.17 15.12
CA ILE A 828 2.08 34.84 15.84
C ILE A 828 2.38 34.67 17.33
N ASN A 829 1.84 35.56 18.16
CA ASN A 829 1.94 35.48 19.62
C ASN A 829 1.05 34.37 20.21
N ASP A 830 1.50 33.77 21.31
CA ASP A 830 0.85 32.64 21.98
C ASP A 830 -0.23 33.03 23.02
N GLU A 831 -0.55 34.31 23.20
CA GLU A 831 -1.55 34.74 24.19
C GLU A 831 -3.00 34.49 23.71
N GLU A 832 -3.90 34.17 24.65
CA GLU A 832 -5.28 33.79 24.34
C GLU A 832 -6.19 35.02 24.25
N ASP A 833 -6.87 35.19 23.11
CA ASP A 833 -7.91 36.20 22.94
C ASP A 833 -9.08 35.67 22.09
N GLU A 834 -10.30 36.16 22.35
CA GLU A 834 -11.54 35.48 21.95
C GLU A 834 -11.84 35.43 20.44
N ILE A 835 -12.61 34.39 20.09
CA ILE A 835 -12.94 33.95 18.73
C ILE A 835 -14.00 34.87 18.08
N PRO A 836 -13.76 35.43 16.88
CA PRO A 836 -14.82 36.06 16.10
C PRO A 836 -15.68 35.01 15.37
N LYS A 837 -17.01 35.10 15.51
CA LYS A 837 -17.96 34.32 14.70
C LYS A 837 -17.97 34.84 13.26
N ILE A 838 -17.38 34.09 12.32
CA ILE A 838 -17.39 34.45 10.89
C ILE A 838 -18.63 33.86 10.21
N ARG A 839 -19.31 34.68 9.39
CA ARG A 839 -20.53 34.33 8.65
C ARG A 839 -20.25 33.36 7.49
N SER A 840 -21.22 32.50 7.17
CA SER A 840 -21.20 31.62 6.01
C SER A 840 -21.42 32.39 4.70
N ASN A 841 -20.38 32.53 3.88
CA ASN A 841 -20.52 32.96 2.49
C ASN A 841 -20.81 31.75 1.60
N ASN A 842 -22.06 31.58 1.18
CA ASN A 842 -22.48 30.47 0.32
C ASN A 842 -21.97 30.59 -1.13
N SER A 843 -21.63 31.80 -1.60
CA SER A 843 -21.26 32.07 -3.00
C SER A 843 -19.99 31.35 -3.50
N LEU A 844 -19.13 30.87 -2.60
CA LEU A 844 -17.98 30.07 -2.98
C LEU A 844 -18.38 28.62 -3.35
N ASN A 845 -19.39 28.05 -2.68
CA ASN A 845 -19.87 26.70 -3.00
C ASN A 845 -20.54 26.65 -4.38
N ASP A 846 -21.32 27.68 -4.73
CA ASP A 846 -22.08 27.71 -5.98
C ASP A 846 -21.18 27.80 -7.23
N ARG A 847 -20.07 28.55 -7.16
CA ARG A 847 -19.05 28.54 -8.23
C ARG A 847 -18.33 27.19 -8.35
N LEU A 848 -18.07 26.50 -7.23
CA LEU A 848 -17.38 25.22 -7.24
C LEU A 848 -18.23 24.09 -7.86
N LEU A 849 -19.55 24.14 -7.75
CA LEU A 849 -20.49 23.16 -8.35
C LEU A 849 -20.52 23.20 -9.88
N LEU A 850 -20.52 24.41 -10.47
CA LEU A 850 -20.63 24.61 -11.92
C LEU A 850 -19.40 24.10 -12.69
N GLU A 851 -18.19 24.30 -12.16
CA GLU A 851 -16.95 23.88 -12.83
C GLU A 851 -16.69 22.36 -12.75
N SER A 852 -17.21 21.66 -11.73
CA SER A 852 -17.06 20.20 -11.64
C SER A 852 -17.85 19.43 -12.71
N GLN A 853 -18.86 20.04 -13.34
CA GLN A 853 -19.64 19.40 -14.40
C GLN A 853 -18.92 19.43 -15.76
N GLN A 854 -18.00 20.37 -16.00
CA GLN A 854 -17.27 20.45 -17.28
C GLN A 854 -16.25 19.32 -17.47
N TYR A 855 -15.70 18.76 -16.38
CA TYR A 855 -14.75 17.64 -16.46
C TYR A 855 -15.42 16.29 -16.77
N ILE A 856 -16.75 16.17 -16.66
CA ILE A 856 -17.47 14.94 -16.99
C ILE A 856 -17.63 14.77 -18.52
N VAL A 857 -17.59 15.87 -19.28
CA VAL A 857 -17.92 15.87 -20.73
C VAL A 857 -16.73 15.49 -21.62
N VAL A 858 -15.48 15.53 -21.11
CA VAL A 858 -14.27 15.35 -21.94
C VAL A 858 -13.82 13.87 -22.07
N GLU A 859 -14.26 12.97 -21.20
CA GLU A 859 -13.91 11.53 -21.28
C GLU A 859 -14.90 10.66 -22.09
N GLU A 860 -16.11 11.14 -22.44
CA GLU A 860 -17.09 10.32 -23.18
C GLU A 860 -16.93 10.36 -24.72
N GLU A 861 -16.36 11.43 -25.31
CA GLU A 861 -16.16 11.55 -26.77
C GLU A 861 -14.75 11.14 -27.26
N LYS A 862 -14.29 9.91 -26.98
CA LYS A 862 -13.13 9.33 -27.71
C LYS A 862 -13.02 7.80 -27.75
N ILE A 863 -14.11 7.05 -27.57
CA ILE A 863 -14.09 5.58 -27.68
C ILE A 863 -15.01 5.08 -28.81
N SER A 864 -14.53 5.16 -30.05
CA SER A 864 -15.11 4.40 -31.17
C SER A 864 -14.06 3.91 -32.18
N LYS A 865 -13.34 2.83 -31.81
CA LYS A 865 -12.88 1.73 -32.70
C LYS A 865 -12.11 0.65 -31.90
N LYS A 866 -12.74 -0.52 -31.77
CA LYS A 866 -12.16 -1.81 -31.31
C LYS A 866 -11.89 -2.71 -32.55
N PRO A 867 -11.29 -3.92 -32.46
CA PRO A 867 -10.96 -4.75 -31.28
C PRO A 867 -9.45 -5.10 -31.14
N SER A 868 -8.92 -5.47 -29.96
CA SER A 868 -9.02 -6.83 -29.36
C SER A 868 -8.00 -6.98 -28.18
N ASN A 869 -7.96 -7.99 -27.30
CA ASN A 869 -8.94 -8.96 -26.75
C ASN A 869 -8.38 -9.62 -25.45
N THR A 870 -8.74 -9.12 -24.25
CA THR A 870 -8.54 -9.81 -22.94
C THR A 870 -9.65 -9.41 -21.94
N PRO A 871 -9.95 -10.23 -20.90
CA PRO A 871 -11.29 -10.30 -20.29
C PRO A 871 -11.59 -9.25 -19.19
N PRO A 872 -12.88 -9.02 -18.85
CA PRO A 872 -13.31 -7.98 -17.92
C PRO A 872 -13.30 -8.39 -16.43
N LEU A 873 -13.11 -7.40 -15.55
CA LEU A 873 -13.40 -7.42 -14.11
C LEU A 873 -14.72 -6.65 -13.82
N PRO A 874 -15.41 -6.90 -12.69
CA PRO A 874 -16.85 -6.66 -12.59
C PRO A 874 -17.29 -5.23 -12.20
N VAL A 875 -18.32 -4.78 -12.94
CA VAL A 875 -19.44 -3.86 -12.63
C VAL A 875 -19.40 -3.01 -11.34
N LYS A 876 -19.54 -1.69 -11.51
CA LYS A 876 -19.81 -0.67 -10.47
C LYS A 876 -21.15 -0.93 -9.75
N LEU A 877 -21.19 -0.75 -8.44
CA LEU A 877 -22.42 -0.62 -7.66
C LEU A 877 -22.69 0.86 -7.35
N THR A 878 -23.79 1.40 -7.86
CA THR A 878 -24.33 2.70 -7.45
C THR A 878 -25.32 2.46 -6.32
N ILE A 879 -25.19 3.18 -5.20
CA ILE A 879 -26.13 3.14 -4.07
C ILE A 879 -26.70 4.54 -3.88
N ASP A 880 -28.02 4.62 -3.75
CA ASP A 880 -28.79 5.87 -3.60
C ASP A 880 -28.72 6.39 -2.15
N TYR A 881 -28.74 7.71 -1.96
CA TYR A 881 -28.08 8.37 -0.82
C TYR A 881 -29.02 9.05 0.19
N ASN A 882 -30.30 8.64 0.27
CA ASN A 882 -31.37 9.45 0.89
C ASN A 882 -32.02 8.91 2.19
N GLU A 883 -31.51 7.85 2.83
CA GLU A 883 -32.11 7.29 4.06
C GLU A 883 -31.16 7.16 5.26
N ILE A 884 -30.39 8.21 5.59
CA ILE A 884 -29.75 8.36 6.91
C ILE A 884 -29.79 9.82 7.39
N GLN A 885 -30.91 10.25 7.99
CA GLN A 885 -30.94 11.48 8.80
C GLN A 885 -31.65 11.39 10.16
N ASP A 886 -32.54 10.44 10.40
CA ASP A 886 -33.30 10.35 11.67
C ASP A 886 -32.91 9.13 12.52
N SER A 887 -31.91 9.28 13.42
CA SER A 887 -31.70 8.41 14.60
C SER A 887 -30.51 8.79 15.52
N ILE A 888 -30.07 10.05 15.58
CA ILE A 888 -29.10 10.50 16.61
C ILE A 888 -29.57 11.79 17.30
N LEU A 889 -30.37 11.63 18.34
CA LEU A 889 -30.65 12.65 19.36
C LEU A 889 -31.17 11.94 20.62
N VAL A 890 -30.71 12.40 21.80
CA VAL A 890 -31.07 11.88 23.15
C VAL A 890 -30.41 10.49 23.41
N GLU A 891 -29.54 10.26 24.42
CA GLU A 891 -29.33 10.94 25.70
C GLU A 891 -27.85 11.29 26.03
N LYS A 892 -27.67 12.42 26.70
CA LYS A 892 -26.60 12.63 27.70
C LYS A 892 -27.28 12.74 29.06
N LYS A 893 -26.98 11.82 29.99
CA LYS A 893 -26.91 12.02 31.47
C LYS A 893 -26.79 10.68 32.21
N HIS A 894 -25.56 10.21 32.45
CA HIS A 894 -24.99 10.19 33.80
C HIS A 894 -23.49 9.94 33.76
#